data_AF-A0A0G4L7C7-F1
#
_entry.id   AF-A0A0G4L7C7-F1
#
_cell.length_a   1.000
_cell.length_b   1.000
_cell.length_c   1.000
_cell.angle_alpha   90.00
_cell.angle_beta   90.00
_cell.angle_gamma   90.00
#
_symmetry.space_group_name_H-M   'P 1'
#
loop_
_entity.id
_entity.type
_entity.pdbx_description
1 polymer ?
#
loop_
_entity_poly.entity_id
_entity_poly.type
_entity_poly.pdbx_seq_one_letter_code
_entity_poly.pdbx_strand_id
1 'polypeptide(L)'
;MAGLTDELNYIQYDHSLESKYLPAIRSLIAKDLSEPYSIYVYRYFLCQWGHLCFMVLDPSDASLVGVIICKLEVHSIVLTGSYDDTFRILAVHSPRKTYGARKYSRIAEEYLGGELPIEGCLAPSIMASAHPNGAAGIGSSNGGEVDILSQIHQALEVVHAPYSANEARREAQEFLENVKAVDEAPFHGYTLASNKSQPAVVRHYALSLLDNAIKHKWADYTTEQASTLRGWMLELCQGISQADPLYIRNKTAQLWVEVAKRSWGTEWMDMDELLVQLWQVPDSAVHKELVMTVLETLGYETFFGDDVVVAMRQGVLCKGWTEITTPTAVLAEAIKNRNPAPEVRYGDEGWLVRLVTLLEQCLNGDINGNSEVRSCAVKALSVLSTLMPCTIPKGTAASKVVPVASRALAASQVSVQKGALELLHALYSRDDFYDEEFAELVAPMYEQASVGLLKELFNWSVVDAEDIDDDKYQFAKKFSEMLSLLGNYLDRKFSVVPTGSDIDGFLNLLVVVAQSQSLIVSIPVLVTWTRLLNNRLIGQSSANSQLIGPLLELCGSRLIRYENLPEDTQDATYLFLMEDTDTMPERHAFLGNYRRYSMQVIEAIVQLKPSDAISHILVLTAKTGVVAIEILGEGETVCHHWIDYGTREGLPKQQVISELQIRERLPEAIRKGHVRLRALSGGGGSLMIDDLKRLCSKESSLKLTGPLAPAKRRRL
;
A
#
# COMPACT_ATOMS: atom_id res chain seq x y z
N MET A 1 -6.44 39.46 4.46
CA MET A 1 -7.00 40.23 3.33
C MET A 1 -5.87 40.42 2.32
N ALA A 2 -5.85 39.92 1.08
CA ALA A 2 -6.72 39.04 0.27
C ALA A 2 -5.95 37.71 0.02
N GLY A 3 -6.54 36.52 -0.16
CA GLY A 3 -7.70 36.21 -0.97
C GLY A 3 -7.27 35.79 -2.39
N LEU A 4 -6.46 34.74 -2.51
CA LEU A 4 -6.29 33.95 -3.75
C LEU A 4 -6.76 32.53 -3.42
N THR A 5 -8.05 32.32 -3.53
CA THR A 5 -8.59 31.02 -3.89
C THR A 5 -8.09 30.75 -5.32
N ASP A 6 -6.97 30.04 -5.46
CA ASP A 6 -6.55 29.49 -6.76
C ASP A 6 -7.54 28.38 -7.13
N GLU A 7 -8.71 28.78 -7.60
CA GLU A 7 -9.68 27.90 -8.24
C GLU A 7 -9.05 27.44 -9.57
N LEU A 8 -8.60 26.19 -9.59
CA LEU A 8 -8.20 25.52 -10.82
C LEU A 8 -9.42 25.43 -11.75
N ASN A 9 -9.23 25.64 -13.05
CA ASN A 9 -10.33 25.59 -14.00
C ASN A 9 -10.52 24.16 -14.51
N TYR A 10 -11.66 23.55 -14.20
CA TYR A 10 -12.01 22.20 -14.63
C TYR A 10 -12.87 22.26 -15.89
N ILE A 11 -12.42 21.58 -16.94
CA ILE A 11 -13.18 21.48 -18.18
C ILE A 11 -13.37 20.00 -18.55
N GLN A 12 -14.59 19.63 -18.90
CA GLN A 12 -14.87 18.31 -19.47
C GLN A 12 -14.18 18.17 -20.82
N TYR A 13 -13.66 16.99 -21.12
CA TYR A 13 -13.08 16.72 -22.42
C TYR A 13 -14.15 16.77 -23.51
N ASP A 14 -13.85 17.51 -24.56
CA ASP A 14 -14.62 17.55 -25.80
C ASP A 14 -13.68 17.24 -26.98
N HIS A 15 -14.19 16.57 -28.00
CA HIS A 15 -13.38 16.16 -29.15
C HIS A 15 -12.78 17.37 -29.90
N SER A 16 -13.41 18.55 -29.86
CA SER A 16 -12.85 19.79 -30.43
C SER A 16 -11.54 20.24 -29.77
N LEU A 17 -11.32 19.83 -28.51
CA LEU A 17 -10.16 20.18 -27.70
C LEU A 17 -8.95 19.26 -27.95
N GLU A 18 -9.14 18.18 -28.71
CA GLU A 18 -8.13 17.14 -28.92
C GLU A 18 -6.83 17.71 -29.51
N SER A 19 -6.94 18.50 -30.58
CA SER A 19 -5.77 19.08 -31.27
C SER A 19 -4.90 19.95 -30.36
N LYS A 20 -5.52 20.59 -29.36
CA LYS A 20 -4.87 21.49 -28.41
C LYS A 20 -4.26 20.73 -27.23
N TYR A 21 -5.00 19.80 -26.64
CA TYR A 21 -4.64 19.21 -25.34
C TYR A 21 -4.15 17.77 -25.39
N LEU A 22 -4.45 16.98 -26.44
CA LEU A 22 -3.98 15.59 -26.51
C LEU A 22 -2.45 15.44 -26.42
N PRO A 23 -1.62 16.32 -27.02
CA PRO A 23 -0.17 16.26 -26.81
C PRO A 23 0.23 16.47 -25.34
N ALA A 24 -0.43 17.41 -24.65
CA ALA A 24 -0.18 17.68 -23.24
C ALA A 24 -0.68 16.55 -22.33
N ILE A 25 -1.86 15.97 -22.62
CA ILE A 25 -2.41 14.78 -21.94
C ILE A 25 -1.41 13.62 -22.02
N ARG A 26 -0.91 13.33 -23.24
CA ARG A 26 0.10 12.29 -23.46
C ARG A 26 1.38 12.57 -22.71
N SER A 27 1.83 13.83 -22.71
CA SER A 27 3.05 14.22 -21.99
C SER A 27 2.90 14.15 -20.48
N LEU A 28 1.72 14.41 -19.92
CA LEU A 28 1.46 14.30 -18.48
C LEU A 28 1.45 12.84 -18.06
N ILE A 29 0.68 12.00 -18.77
CA ILE A 29 0.52 10.59 -18.43
C ILE A 29 1.81 9.79 -18.68
N ALA A 30 2.58 10.11 -19.72
CA ALA A 30 3.84 9.42 -20.02
C ALA A 30 4.94 9.62 -18.95
N LYS A 31 4.77 10.56 -18.01
CA LYS A 31 5.70 10.72 -16.88
C LYS A 31 5.64 9.54 -15.91
N ASP A 32 4.48 8.92 -15.79
CA ASP A 32 4.17 7.91 -14.78
C ASP A 32 3.98 6.49 -15.37
N LEU A 33 4.11 6.34 -16.70
CA LEU A 33 3.97 5.04 -17.40
C LEU A 33 5.31 4.37 -17.69
N SER A 34 5.32 3.03 -17.59
CA SER A 34 6.43 2.17 -17.99
C SER A 34 6.63 2.11 -19.50
N GLU A 35 5.56 2.27 -20.29
CA GLU A 35 5.56 2.32 -21.76
C GLU A 35 4.60 3.41 -22.26
N PRO A 36 4.95 4.16 -23.34
CA PRO A 36 4.04 5.14 -23.90
C PRO A 36 2.86 4.44 -24.58
N TYR A 37 1.65 4.66 -24.09
CA TYR A 37 0.45 4.21 -24.79
C TYR A 37 0.39 4.79 -26.21
N SER A 38 -0.17 4.01 -27.14
CA SER A 38 -0.49 4.52 -28.47
C SER A 38 -1.55 5.63 -28.37
N ILE A 39 -1.58 6.52 -29.34
CA ILE A 39 -2.60 7.58 -29.41
C ILE A 39 -4.03 7.02 -29.43
N TYR A 40 -4.23 5.78 -29.89
CA TYR A 40 -5.53 5.09 -29.88
C TYR A 40 -5.98 4.67 -28.51
N VAL A 41 -5.07 4.37 -27.58
CA VAL A 41 -5.48 4.08 -26.21
C VAL A 41 -6.12 5.34 -25.64
N TYR A 42 -5.43 6.49 -25.72
CA TYR A 42 -6.00 7.77 -25.28
C TYR A 42 -7.32 8.08 -25.99
N ARG A 43 -7.38 7.97 -27.32
CA ARG A 43 -8.62 8.24 -28.09
C ARG A 43 -9.73 7.23 -27.83
N TYR A 44 -9.41 5.97 -27.58
CA TYR A 44 -10.40 4.96 -27.21
C TYR A 44 -11.13 5.44 -25.96
N PHE A 45 -10.40 5.87 -24.94
CA PHE A 45 -11.01 6.41 -23.73
C PHE A 45 -11.68 7.77 -23.95
N LEU A 46 -10.98 8.72 -24.56
CA LEU A 46 -11.43 10.11 -24.73
C LEU A 46 -12.60 10.26 -25.72
N CYS A 47 -12.70 9.42 -26.75
CA CYS A 47 -13.80 9.45 -27.70
C CYS A 47 -15.02 8.65 -27.20
N GLN A 48 -14.79 7.52 -26.52
CA GLN A 48 -15.89 6.65 -26.07
C GLN A 48 -16.50 7.13 -24.75
N TRP A 49 -15.68 7.69 -23.85
CA TRP A 49 -16.11 8.23 -22.56
C TRP A 49 -15.59 9.64 -22.32
N GLY A 50 -15.58 10.49 -23.35
CA GLY A 50 -15.19 11.90 -23.21
C GLY A 50 -15.98 12.63 -22.13
N HIS A 51 -17.24 12.26 -21.93
CA HIS A 51 -18.11 12.75 -20.85
C HIS A 51 -17.69 12.34 -19.44
N LEU A 52 -16.79 11.36 -19.31
CA LEU A 52 -16.19 10.94 -18.04
C LEU A 52 -14.74 11.40 -17.90
N CYS A 53 -14.22 12.15 -18.88
CA CYS A 53 -12.84 12.63 -18.89
C CYS A 53 -12.80 14.13 -18.62
N PHE A 54 -11.91 14.57 -17.75
CA PHE A 54 -11.79 15.97 -17.33
C PHE A 54 -10.36 16.46 -17.43
N MET A 55 -10.20 17.74 -17.73
CA MET A 55 -8.92 18.43 -17.83
C MET A 55 -8.89 19.55 -16.80
N VAL A 56 -7.74 19.72 -16.16
CA VAL A 56 -7.49 20.79 -15.19
C VAL A 56 -6.54 21.78 -15.84
N LEU A 57 -6.99 23.02 -15.96
CA LEU A 57 -6.24 24.11 -16.56
C LEU A 57 -5.79 25.12 -15.50
N ASP A 58 -4.59 25.64 -15.67
CA ASP A 58 -4.13 26.80 -14.91
C ASP A 58 -4.94 28.04 -15.33
N PRO A 59 -5.56 28.77 -14.39
CA PRO A 59 -6.37 29.95 -14.71
C PRO A 59 -5.56 31.12 -15.31
N SER A 60 -4.23 31.15 -15.12
CA SER A 60 -3.36 32.23 -15.58
C SER A 60 -2.99 32.14 -17.06
N ASP A 61 -2.78 30.92 -17.58
CA ASP A 61 -2.29 30.70 -18.96
C ASP A 61 -3.05 29.63 -19.74
N ALA A 62 -4.08 29.00 -19.14
CA ALA A 62 -4.87 27.91 -19.70
C ALA A 62 -4.05 26.67 -20.12
N SER A 63 -2.84 26.52 -19.56
CA SER A 63 -2.02 25.33 -19.73
C SER A 63 -2.63 24.13 -19.01
N LEU A 64 -2.48 22.95 -19.60
CA LEU A 64 -2.98 21.71 -19.01
C LEU A 64 -2.06 21.27 -17.88
N VAL A 65 -2.58 21.29 -16.66
CA VAL A 65 -1.83 20.94 -15.45
C VAL A 65 -2.27 19.60 -14.85
N GLY A 66 -3.44 19.10 -15.24
CA GLY A 66 -3.94 17.80 -14.85
C GLY A 66 -4.96 17.21 -15.81
N VAL A 67 -5.13 15.89 -15.77
CA VAL A 67 -6.12 15.17 -16.58
C VAL A 67 -6.65 13.97 -15.80
N ILE A 68 -7.95 13.71 -15.97
CA ILE A 68 -8.67 12.53 -15.55
C ILE A 68 -9.19 11.87 -16.82
N ILE A 69 -8.79 10.62 -17.07
CA ILE A 69 -9.33 9.82 -18.16
C ILE A 69 -10.05 8.63 -17.54
N CYS A 70 -11.35 8.46 -17.81
CA CYS A 70 -12.15 7.39 -17.21
C CYS A 70 -12.87 6.56 -18.28
N LYS A 71 -13.36 5.39 -17.86
CA LYS A 71 -14.24 4.51 -18.61
C LYS A 71 -15.39 4.04 -17.72
N LEU A 72 -16.55 3.84 -18.35
CA LEU A 72 -17.68 3.08 -17.79
C LEU A 72 -17.56 1.61 -18.23
N GLU A 73 -17.48 0.65 -17.30
CA GLU A 73 -17.55 -0.79 -17.59
C GLU A 73 -18.82 -1.41 -16.99
N VAL A 74 -19.53 -2.21 -17.78
CA VAL A 74 -20.62 -3.07 -17.30
C VAL A 74 -20.01 -4.39 -16.85
N HIS A 75 -20.13 -4.74 -15.56
CA HIS A 75 -19.69 -6.04 -15.07
C HIS A 75 -20.73 -7.13 -15.33
N SER A 76 -20.33 -8.20 -16.03
CA SER A 76 -21.09 -9.45 -16.09
C SER A 76 -20.76 -10.32 -14.89
N ILE A 77 -21.54 -10.20 -13.80
CA ILE A 77 -21.54 -11.22 -12.75
C ILE A 77 -22.35 -12.41 -13.26
N VAL A 78 -21.67 -13.54 -13.48
CA VAL A 78 -22.33 -14.84 -13.52
C VAL A 78 -22.71 -15.21 -12.08
N LEU A 79 -24.03 -15.18 -11.83
CA LEU A 79 -24.79 -15.71 -10.68
C LEU A 79 -24.83 -14.87 -9.38
N THR A 80 -25.58 -13.77 -9.40
CA THR A 80 -26.84 -13.56 -8.62
C THR A 80 -27.21 -12.06 -8.62
N GLY A 81 -27.92 -11.62 -9.66
CA GLY A 81 -28.76 -10.42 -9.72
C GLY A 81 -28.32 -9.14 -8.99
N SER A 82 -27.39 -8.38 -9.57
CA SER A 82 -27.28 -6.92 -9.44
C SER A 82 -26.53 -6.36 -10.66
N TYR A 83 -26.99 -5.24 -11.22
CA TYR A 83 -26.25 -4.45 -12.21
C TYR A 83 -25.45 -3.39 -11.45
N ASP A 84 -24.13 -3.31 -11.66
CA ASP A 84 -23.31 -2.20 -11.21
C ASP A 84 -22.49 -1.66 -12.40
N ASP A 85 -22.68 -0.38 -12.70
CA ASP A 85 -21.87 0.40 -13.64
C ASP A 85 -20.67 0.96 -12.86
N THR A 86 -19.54 0.25 -12.87
CA THR A 86 -18.36 0.68 -12.09
C THR A 86 -17.47 1.59 -12.94
N PHE A 87 -17.11 2.75 -12.38
CA PHE A 87 -16.14 3.70 -12.97
C PHE A 87 -14.71 3.15 -12.86
N ARG A 88 -13.95 3.21 -13.95
CA ARG A 88 -12.49 2.98 -13.93
C ARG A 88 -11.73 4.23 -14.35
N ILE A 89 -10.78 4.65 -13.51
CA ILE A 89 -9.88 5.77 -13.77
C ILE A 89 -8.60 5.23 -14.41
N LEU A 90 -8.29 5.68 -15.63
CA LEU A 90 -7.09 5.32 -16.39
C LEU A 90 -5.85 6.10 -15.91
N ALA A 91 -6.01 7.36 -15.53
CA ALA A 91 -4.93 8.20 -15.01
C ALA A 91 -5.50 9.45 -14.30
N VAL A 92 -4.88 9.84 -13.18
CA VAL A 92 -5.05 11.15 -12.54
C VAL A 92 -3.67 11.79 -12.42
N HIS A 93 -3.49 12.99 -12.96
CA HIS A 93 -2.28 13.78 -12.73
C HIS A 93 -2.69 15.16 -12.19
N SER A 94 -2.07 15.63 -11.11
CA SER A 94 -2.29 16.95 -10.52
C SER A 94 -0.97 17.56 -10.05
N PRO A 95 -0.77 18.88 -10.18
CA PRO A 95 0.39 19.56 -9.60
C PRO A 95 0.36 19.57 -8.06
N ARG A 96 -0.83 19.37 -7.47
CA ARG A 96 -1.05 19.33 -6.02
C ARG A 96 -1.36 17.87 -5.63
N LYS A 97 -0.34 17.14 -5.18
CA LYS A 97 -0.41 15.71 -4.74
C LYS A 97 -1.40 15.43 -3.60
N THR A 98 -2.08 16.45 -3.08
CA THR A 98 -2.98 16.42 -1.90
C THR A 98 -4.44 16.09 -2.20
N TYR A 99 -4.80 15.80 -3.45
CA TYR A 99 -6.18 15.45 -3.81
C TYR A 99 -6.17 14.02 -4.38
N GLY A 100 -6.71 13.06 -3.65
CA GLY A 100 -6.76 11.65 -4.06
C GLY A 100 -7.78 11.40 -5.15
N ALA A 101 -7.68 10.19 -5.73
CA ALA A 101 -8.55 9.71 -6.80
C ALA A 101 -10.05 9.83 -6.45
N ARG A 102 -10.44 9.67 -5.18
CA ARG A 102 -11.84 9.75 -4.74
C ARG A 102 -12.40 11.17 -4.63
N LYS A 103 -11.60 12.20 -4.30
CA LYS A 103 -12.05 13.60 -4.37
C LYS A 103 -12.32 14.02 -5.83
N TYR A 104 -11.54 13.49 -6.77
CA TYR A 104 -11.79 13.63 -8.19
C TYR A 104 -13.00 12.81 -8.69
N SER A 105 -13.23 11.61 -8.16
CA SER A 105 -14.47 10.86 -8.39
C SER A 105 -15.69 11.62 -7.86
N ARG A 106 -15.60 12.23 -6.68
CA ARG A 106 -16.70 13.01 -6.07
C ARG A 106 -17.03 14.27 -6.87
N ILE A 107 -16.01 14.96 -7.40
CA ILE A 107 -16.20 16.08 -8.33
C ILE A 107 -16.82 15.59 -9.65
N ALA A 108 -16.37 14.45 -10.18
CA ALA A 108 -16.98 13.85 -11.37
C ALA A 108 -18.45 13.44 -11.11
N GLU A 109 -18.76 12.88 -9.95
CA GLU A 109 -20.10 12.49 -9.51
C GLU A 109 -21.02 13.71 -9.30
N GLU A 110 -20.52 14.80 -8.71
CA GLU A 110 -21.25 16.07 -8.58
C GLU A 110 -21.61 16.68 -9.94
N TYR A 111 -20.71 16.58 -10.92
CA TYR A 111 -20.97 17.03 -12.30
C TYR A 111 -21.90 16.07 -13.07
N LEU A 112 -21.87 14.77 -12.77
CA LEU A 112 -22.71 13.73 -13.38
C LEU A 112 -24.12 13.65 -12.76
N GLY A 113 -24.35 14.29 -11.61
CA GLY A 113 -25.66 14.38 -10.94
C GLY A 113 -26.74 15.17 -11.71
N GLY A 114 -26.43 15.71 -12.89
CA GLY A 114 -27.39 16.24 -13.83
C GLY A 114 -27.74 15.21 -14.92
N GLU A 115 -28.88 14.54 -14.77
CA GLU A 115 -29.55 13.60 -15.69
C GLU A 115 -28.85 13.32 -17.05
N LEU A 116 -28.30 12.11 -17.22
CA LEU A 116 -27.87 11.60 -18.52
C LEU A 116 -29.07 11.10 -19.35
N PRO A 117 -29.25 11.57 -20.60
CA PRO A 117 -30.18 10.93 -21.54
C PRO A 117 -29.54 9.65 -22.10
N ILE A 118 -30.13 8.50 -21.76
CA ILE A 118 -29.77 7.21 -22.32
C ILE A 118 -30.43 7.07 -23.70
N GLU A 119 -29.68 7.32 -24.78
CA GLU A 119 -30.02 6.79 -26.11
C GLU A 119 -28.81 6.09 -26.74
N GLY A 120 -29.06 4.87 -27.20
CA GLY A 120 -28.05 3.88 -27.57
C GLY A 120 -27.34 4.17 -28.89
N CYS A 121 -26.03 3.91 -28.89
CA CYS A 121 -25.27 3.63 -30.10
C CYS A 121 -24.71 2.21 -30.02
N LEU A 122 -25.19 1.36 -30.92
CA LEU A 122 -24.74 -0.01 -31.14
C LEU A 122 -23.25 -0.03 -31.53
N ALA A 123 -22.45 -0.78 -30.79
CA ALA A 123 -21.08 -1.10 -31.15
C ALA A 123 -21.03 -2.14 -32.30
N PRO A 124 -20.09 -2.06 -33.27
CA PRO A 124 -19.78 -3.17 -34.14
C PRO A 124 -18.97 -4.23 -33.38
N SER A 125 -19.49 -5.45 -33.36
CA SER A 125 -18.87 -6.64 -32.77
C SER A 125 -17.53 -6.98 -33.42
N ILE A 126 -16.48 -7.11 -32.60
CA ILE A 126 -15.21 -7.73 -33.00
C ILE A 126 -15.40 -9.25 -32.95
N MET A 127 -15.47 -9.90 -34.12
CA MET A 127 -15.42 -11.36 -34.22
C MET A 127 -13.97 -11.83 -34.32
N ALA A 128 -13.64 -12.80 -33.46
CA ALA A 128 -12.50 -13.68 -33.62
C ALA A 128 -12.72 -14.63 -34.80
N SER A 129 -11.72 -14.85 -35.65
CA SER A 129 -11.66 -16.05 -36.49
C SER A 129 -10.24 -16.43 -36.92
N ALA A 130 -10.03 -17.74 -36.83
CA ALA A 130 -8.88 -18.59 -37.16
C ALA A 130 -8.10 -18.33 -38.46
N HIS A 131 -6.83 -18.77 -38.42
CA HIS A 131 -5.91 -19.00 -39.54
C HIS A 131 -6.47 -19.93 -40.63
N PRO A 132 -5.98 -19.81 -41.88
CA PRO A 132 -5.00 -20.79 -42.34
C PRO A 132 -3.81 -20.22 -43.16
N ASN A 133 -2.76 -21.04 -43.20
CA ASN A 133 -1.44 -20.91 -43.83
C ASN A 133 -1.38 -20.33 -45.26
N GLY A 134 -0.29 -19.61 -45.53
CA GLY A 134 0.23 -19.33 -46.87
C GLY A 134 1.61 -18.70 -46.83
N ALA A 135 2.66 -19.52 -46.82
CA ALA A 135 4.05 -19.07 -46.96
C ALA A 135 4.33 -18.64 -48.40
N ALA A 136 4.96 -17.47 -48.57
CA ALA A 136 5.67 -17.10 -49.79
C ALA A 136 6.90 -16.27 -49.40
N GLY A 137 8.09 -16.86 -49.61
CA GLY A 137 9.36 -16.23 -49.32
C GLY A 137 9.74 -15.15 -50.32
N ILE A 138 10.57 -14.21 -49.87
CA ILE A 138 11.30 -13.29 -50.73
C ILE A 138 12.75 -13.28 -50.29
N GLY A 139 13.63 -13.46 -51.27
CA GLY A 139 15.05 -13.78 -51.11
C GLY A 139 15.96 -12.60 -50.81
N SER A 140 17.15 -13.00 -50.37
CA SER A 140 18.32 -12.19 -50.03
C SER A 140 18.86 -11.37 -51.22
N SER A 141 19.16 -10.10 -50.95
CA SER A 141 20.26 -9.37 -51.62
C SER A 141 20.79 -8.29 -50.68
N ASN A 142 22.11 -8.08 -50.69
CA ASN A 142 22.89 -7.17 -49.83
C ASN A 142 22.57 -5.66 -49.98
N GLY A 143 21.39 -5.30 -50.51
CA GLY A 143 20.78 -3.96 -50.43
C GLY A 143 19.58 -3.87 -49.47
N GLY A 144 19.22 -4.98 -48.79
CA GLY A 144 18.03 -5.08 -47.94
C GLY A 144 18.14 -4.46 -46.53
N GLU A 145 19.36 -4.25 -46.00
CA GLU A 145 19.53 -3.70 -44.63
C GLU A 145 19.13 -2.24 -44.51
N VAL A 146 19.43 -1.41 -45.52
CA VAL A 146 19.00 0.00 -45.54
C VAL A 146 17.49 0.10 -45.78
N ASP A 147 16.94 -0.86 -46.53
CA ASP A 147 15.51 -0.93 -46.83
C ASP A 147 14.68 -1.32 -45.59
N ILE A 148 15.09 -2.34 -44.83
CA ILE A 148 14.35 -2.76 -43.63
C ILE A 148 14.34 -1.69 -42.54
N LEU A 149 15.44 -0.98 -42.33
CA LEU A 149 15.51 0.12 -41.35
C LEU A 149 14.58 1.27 -41.75
N SER A 150 14.54 1.62 -43.05
CA SER A 150 13.61 2.62 -43.57
C SER A 150 12.15 2.18 -43.43
N GLN A 151 11.85 0.91 -43.67
CA GLN A 151 10.50 0.35 -43.50
C GLN A 151 10.06 0.34 -42.02
N ILE A 152 10.97 0.05 -41.08
CA ILE A 152 10.70 0.17 -39.64
C ILE A 152 10.30 1.60 -39.28
N HIS A 153 11.03 2.60 -39.80
CA HIS A 153 10.70 4.01 -39.57
C HIS A 153 9.29 4.36 -40.08
N GLN A 154 8.97 3.97 -41.30
CA GLN A 154 7.66 4.23 -41.91
C GLN A 154 6.54 3.52 -41.16
N ALA A 155 6.74 2.25 -40.77
CA ALA A 155 5.75 1.48 -40.03
C ALA A 155 5.47 2.11 -38.65
N LEU A 156 6.51 2.53 -37.93
CA LEU A 156 6.34 3.21 -36.64
C LEU A 156 5.67 4.58 -36.79
N GLU A 157 5.98 5.32 -37.85
CA GLU A 157 5.28 6.57 -38.16
C GLU A 157 3.79 6.30 -38.38
N VAL A 158 3.42 5.28 -39.16
CA VAL A 158 2.03 4.90 -39.41
C VAL A 158 1.32 4.46 -38.12
N VAL A 159 1.97 3.65 -37.27
CA VAL A 159 1.41 3.15 -36.00
C VAL A 159 1.13 4.30 -35.02
N HIS A 160 2.04 5.26 -34.93
CA HIS A 160 1.94 6.37 -33.97
C HIS A 160 1.23 7.61 -34.54
N ALA A 161 1.06 7.72 -35.86
CA ALA A 161 0.38 8.84 -36.48
C ALA A 161 -1.11 8.85 -36.13
N PRO A 162 -1.67 10.02 -35.74
CA PRO A 162 -3.07 10.15 -35.34
C PRO A 162 -4.06 9.77 -36.45
N TYR A 163 -3.75 10.01 -37.72
CA TYR A 163 -4.75 9.94 -38.80
C TYR A 163 -4.55 8.78 -39.77
N SER A 164 -3.71 7.80 -39.43
CA SER A 164 -3.53 6.61 -40.29
C SER A 164 -4.83 5.82 -40.47
N ALA A 165 -4.97 5.01 -41.51
CA ALA A 165 -6.11 4.10 -41.60
C ALA A 165 -5.94 2.92 -40.63
N ASN A 166 -7.03 2.36 -40.10
CA ASN A 166 -6.96 1.16 -39.24
C ASN A 166 -6.25 0.00 -39.93
N GLU A 167 -6.53 -0.19 -41.22
CA GLU A 167 -5.90 -1.23 -42.05
C GLU A 167 -4.38 -1.00 -42.18
N ALA A 168 -3.96 0.20 -42.57
CA ALA A 168 -2.54 0.55 -42.68
C ALA A 168 -1.78 0.39 -41.34
N ARG A 169 -2.43 0.67 -40.20
CA ARG A 169 -1.83 0.41 -38.88
C ARG A 169 -1.70 -1.07 -38.56
N ARG A 170 -2.70 -1.87 -38.93
CA ARG A 170 -2.65 -3.33 -38.76
C ARG A 170 -1.51 -3.91 -39.56
N GLU A 171 -1.39 -3.55 -40.83
CA GLU A 171 -0.30 -3.96 -41.71
C GLU A 171 1.07 -3.52 -41.17
N ALA A 172 1.18 -2.26 -40.70
CA ALA A 172 2.41 -1.76 -40.09
C ALA A 172 2.78 -2.51 -38.80
N GLN A 173 1.80 -2.82 -37.94
CA GLN A 173 2.05 -3.58 -36.71
C GLN A 173 2.45 -5.03 -37.02
N GLU A 174 1.77 -5.67 -37.97
CA GLU A 174 2.08 -7.03 -38.41
C GLU A 174 3.50 -7.10 -39.00
N PHE A 175 3.88 -6.10 -39.81
CA PHE A 175 5.25 -5.96 -40.29
C PHE A 175 6.25 -5.86 -39.11
N LEU A 176 6.01 -4.97 -38.15
CA LEU A 176 6.89 -4.79 -36.99
C LEU A 176 6.99 -6.05 -36.10
N GLU A 177 5.94 -6.87 -36.01
CA GLU A 177 6.00 -8.17 -35.35
C GLU A 177 6.81 -9.18 -36.16
N ASN A 178 6.64 -9.21 -37.49
CA ASN A 178 7.39 -10.10 -38.37
C ASN A 178 8.90 -9.78 -38.36
N VAL A 179 9.29 -8.51 -38.22
CA VAL A 179 10.69 -8.10 -38.07
C VAL A 179 11.34 -8.77 -36.86
N LYS A 180 10.62 -9.03 -35.76
CA LYS A 180 11.18 -9.71 -34.57
C LYS A 180 11.59 -11.16 -34.85
N ALA A 181 10.99 -11.79 -35.87
CA ALA A 181 11.29 -13.16 -36.25
C ALA A 181 12.57 -13.27 -37.10
N VAL A 182 13.02 -12.18 -37.72
CA VAL A 182 14.25 -12.13 -38.53
C VAL A 182 15.48 -12.41 -37.65
N ASP A 183 16.52 -13.03 -38.22
CA ASP A 183 17.72 -13.41 -37.47
C ASP A 183 18.62 -12.21 -37.18
N GLU A 184 18.66 -11.23 -38.08
CA GLU A 184 19.36 -9.95 -37.95
C GLU A 184 18.61 -8.93 -37.07
N ALA A 185 17.39 -9.24 -36.60
CA ALA A 185 16.58 -8.36 -35.75
C ALA A 185 17.34 -7.78 -34.53
N PRO A 186 18.16 -8.54 -33.79
CA PRO A 186 18.88 -7.99 -32.64
C PRO A 186 19.95 -6.97 -33.06
N PHE A 187 20.60 -7.17 -34.21
CA PHE A 187 21.57 -6.22 -34.75
C PHE A 187 20.90 -4.91 -35.18
N HIS A 188 19.74 -5.00 -35.85
CA HIS A 188 18.92 -3.82 -36.16
C HIS A 188 18.46 -3.10 -34.89
N GLY A 189 18.06 -3.85 -33.87
CA GLY A 189 17.68 -3.33 -32.56
C GLY A 189 18.79 -2.52 -31.91
N TYR A 190 20.01 -3.07 -31.84
CA TYR A 190 21.16 -2.34 -31.29
C TYR A 190 21.52 -1.09 -32.11
N THR A 191 21.56 -1.20 -33.44
CA THR A 191 21.91 -0.09 -34.34
C THR A 191 20.95 1.10 -34.19
N LEU A 192 19.65 0.84 -34.11
CA LEU A 192 18.65 1.89 -33.93
C LEU A 192 18.62 2.44 -32.50
N ALA A 193 18.79 1.58 -31.48
CA ALA A 193 18.72 2.00 -30.08
C ALA A 193 19.93 2.84 -29.64
N SER A 194 21.13 2.51 -30.12
CA SER A 194 22.38 3.20 -29.80
C SER A 194 22.48 4.58 -30.44
N ASN A 195 21.83 4.77 -31.60
CA ASN A 195 21.84 6.06 -32.27
C ASN A 195 20.91 7.08 -31.57
N LYS A 196 21.51 8.00 -30.81
CA LYS A 196 20.79 9.07 -30.09
C LYS A 196 20.07 10.08 -30.99
N SER A 197 20.37 10.14 -32.29
CA SER A 197 19.63 10.99 -33.23
C SER A 197 18.24 10.42 -33.55
N GLN A 198 17.99 9.16 -33.21
CA GLN A 198 16.71 8.51 -33.49
C GLN A 198 15.61 8.96 -32.53
N PRO A 199 14.35 9.07 -33.01
CA PRO A 199 13.21 9.35 -32.14
C PRO A 199 13.12 8.31 -31.02
N ALA A 200 12.74 8.74 -29.82
CA ALA A 200 12.68 7.84 -28.66
C ALA A 200 11.70 6.66 -28.85
N VAL A 201 10.63 6.84 -29.63
CA VAL A 201 9.71 5.77 -30.01
C VAL A 201 10.40 4.69 -30.84
N VAL A 202 11.25 5.07 -31.79
CA VAL A 202 12.04 4.13 -32.61
C VAL A 202 13.04 3.40 -31.73
N ARG A 203 13.75 4.13 -30.88
CA ARG A 203 14.70 3.54 -29.94
C ARG A 203 14.02 2.55 -29.00
N HIS A 204 12.80 2.83 -28.55
CA HIS A 204 12.02 1.90 -27.73
C HIS A 204 11.67 0.60 -28.46
N TYR A 205 11.12 0.71 -29.68
CA TYR A 205 10.85 -0.48 -30.50
C TYR A 205 12.13 -1.29 -30.77
N ALA A 206 13.24 -0.60 -31.03
CA ALA A 206 14.54 -1.23 -31.25
C ALA A 206 15.03 -2.02 -30.02
N LEU A 207 14.81 -1.51 -28.80
CA LEU A 207 15.06 -2.26 -27.56
C LEU A 207 14.15 -3.50 -27.47
N SER A 208 12.91 -3.45 -27.98
CA SER A 208 12.03 -4.62 -28.03
C SER A 208 12.49 -5.71 -28.99
N LEU A 209 13.27 -5.38 -30.04
CA LEU A 209 13.91 -6.39 -30.89
C LEU A 209 14.97 -7.17 -30.11
N LEU A 210 15.79 -6.48 -29.32
CA LEU A 210 16.76 -7.09 -28.41
C LEU A 210 16.05 -7.91 -27.32
N ASP A 211 15.00 -7.37 -26.72
CA ASP A 211 14.20 -8.06 -25.69
C ASP A 211 13.64 -9.38 -26.21
N ASN A 212 13.05 -9.38 -27.42
CA ASN A 212 12.52 -10.58 -28.05
C ASN A 212 13.61 -11.63 -28.29
N ALA A 213 14.76 -11.20 -28.81
CA ALA A 213 15.90 -12.07 -29.04
C ALA A 213 16.40 -12.74 -27.74
N ILE A 214 16.56 -11.96 -26.68
CA ILE A 214 16.98 -12.45 -25.37
C ILE A 214 15.91 -13.35 -24.76
N LYS A 215 14.62 -13.01 -24.88
CA LYS A 215 13.57 -13.78 -24.23
C LYS A 215 13.32 -15.14 -24.87
N HIS A 216 13.29 -15.16 -26.20
CA HIS A 216 12.74 -16.30 -26.95
C HIS A 216 13.79 -17.09 -27.74
N LYS A 217 14.90 -16.46 -28.17
CA LYS A 217 15.92 -17.10 -29.01
C LYS A 217 17.24 -17.41 -28.26
N TRP A 218 17.36 -17.05 -26.98
CA TRP A 218 18.63 -17.15 -26.24
C TRP A 218 19.23 -18.56 -26.20
N ALA A 219 18.39 -19.59 -26.05
CA ALA A 219 18.85 -20.98 -26.02
C ALA A 219 19.44 -21.47 -27.34
N ASP A 220 19.11 -20.79 -28.46
CA ASP A 220 19.57 -21.15 -29.80
C ASP A 220 20.89 -20.45 -30.16
N TYR A 221 21.33 -19.47 -29.36
CA TYR A 221 22.55 -18.71 -29.64
C TYR A 221 23.80 -19.44 -29.19
N THR A 222 24.85 -19.32 -30.01
CA THR A 222 26.21 -19.69 -29.63
C THR A 222 26.75 -18.77 -28.53
N THR A 223 27.78 -19.21 -27.82
CA THR A 223 28.46 -18.40 -26.78
C THR A 223 28.95 -17.05 -27.33
N GLU A 224 29.42 -17.00 -28.58
CA GLU A 224 29.86 -15.75 -29.22
C GLU A 224 28.69 -14.81 -29.51
N GLN A 225 27.56 -15.32 -30.02
CA GLN A 225 26.35 -14.54 -30.27
C GLN A 225 25.74 -14.02 -28.96
N ALA A 226 25.65 -14.86 -27.93
CA ALA A 226 25.20 -14.47 -26.60
C ALA A 226 26.10 -13.39 -25.98
N SER A 227 27.43 -13.53 -26.13
CA SER A 227 28.39 -12.51 -25.68
C SER A 227 28.26 -11.19 -26.46
N THR A 228 27.95 -11.25 -27.75
CA THR A 228 27.72 -10.07 -28.59
C THR A 228 26.46 -9.32 -28.15
N LEU A 229 25.34 -10.03 -27.95
CA LEU A 229 24.10 -9.47 -27.42
C LEU A 229 24.30 -8.83 -26.05
N ARG A 230 25.05 -9.49 -25.16
CA ARG A 230 25.44 -8.94 -23.87
C ARG A 230 26.26 -7.67 -24.05
N GLY A 231 27.26 -7.64 -24.93
CA GLY A 231 28.06 -6.45 -25.23
C GLY A 231 27.21 -5.26 -25.68
N TRP A 232 26.28 -5.48 -26.61
CA TRP A 232 25.32 -4.46 -27.06
C TRP A 232 24.45 -3.92 -25.93
N MET A 233 23.94 -4.80 -25.06
CA MET A 233 23.17 -4.40 -23.88
C MET A 233 24.02 -3.55 -22.92
N LEU A 234 25.27 -3.95 -22.66
CA LEU A 234 26.19 -3.20 -21.79
C LEU A 234 26.49 -1.81 -22.34
N GLU A 235 26.75 -1.68 -23.64
CA GLU A 235 26.98 -0.39 -24.29
C GLU A 235 25.75 0.52 -24.25
N LEU A 236 24.55 -0.04 -24.45
CA LEU A 236 23.30 0.72 -24.32
C LEU A 236 23.09 1.23 -22.89
N CYS A 237 23.44 0.43 -21.88
CA CYS A 237 23.42 0.81 -20.46
C CYS A 237 24.43 1.90 -20.11
N GLN A 238 25.65 1.83 -20.65
CA GLN A 238 26.69 2.86 -20.48
C GLN A 238 26.33 4.16 -21.21
N GLY A 239 25.56 4.06 -22.29
CA GLY A 239 25.14 5.21 -23.10
C GLY A 239 23.90 5.94 -22.58
N ILE A 240 23.33 5.57 -21.44
CA ILE A 240 22.11 6.23 -20.92
C ILE A 240 22.44 7.65 -20.43
N SER A 241 21.52 8.58 -20.69
CA SER A 241 21.62 9.98 -20.29
C SER A 241 20.34 10.47 -19.61
N GLN A 242 20.42 11.62 -18.93
CA GLN A 242 19.26 12.26 -18.30
C GLN A 242 18.21 12.74 -19.33
N ALA A 243 18.64 12.98 -20.58
CA ALA A 243 17.75 13.36 -21.67
C ALA A 243 16.91 12.17 -22.21
N ASP A 244 17.28 10.93 -21.86
CA ASP A 244 16.51 9.76 -22.28
C ASP A 244 15.18 9.68 -21.51
N PRO A 245 14.04 9.49 -22.20
CA PRO A 245 12.76 9.26 -21.55
C PRO A 245 12.80 8.08 -20.57
N LEU A 246 12.03 8.16 -19.48
CA LEU A 246 12.01 7.15 -18.42
C LEU A 246 11.76 5.73 -18.97
N TYR A 247 10.82 5.56 -19.91
CA TYR A 247 10.54 4.25 -20.52
C TYR A 247 11.74 3.65 -21.27
N ILE A 248 12.64 4.47 -21.86
CA ILE A 248 13.88 3.96 -22.46
C ILE A 248 14.81 3.46 -21.36
N ARG A 249 15.01 4.27 -20.31
CA ARG A 249 15.88 3.91 -19.20
C ARG A 249 15.42 2.62 -18.52
N ASN A 250 14.12 2.48 -18.30
CA ASN A 250 13.49 1.28 -17.74
C ASN A 250 13.66 0.07 -18.67
N LYS A 251 13.38 0.21 -19.98
CA LYS A 251 13.51 -0.90 -20.93
C LYS A 251 14.96 -1.37 -21.04
N THR A 252 15.92 -0.46 -21.01
CA THR A 252 17.35 -0.81 -21.00
C THR A 252 17.75 -1.56 -19.72
N ALA A 253 17.25 -1.15 -18.54
CA ALA A 253 17.42 -1.92 -17.30
C ALA A 253 16.83 -3.33 -17.39
N GLN A 254 15.64 -3.46 -17.99
CA GLN A 254 14.99 -4.76 -18.19
C GLN A 254 15.83 -5.69 -19.07
N LEU A 255 16.45 -5.19 -20.15
CA LEU A 255 17.34 -6.01 -20.98
C LEU A 255 18.50 -6.60 -20.15
N TRP A 256 19.10 -5.81 -19.25
CA TRP A 256 20.15 -6.30 -18.35
C TRP A 256 19.64 -7.44 -17.49
N VAL A 257 18.48 -7.27 -16.87
CA VAL A 257 17.85 -8.28 -16.01
C VAL A 257 17.58 -9.56 -16.80
N GLU A 258 17.03 -9.46 -18.02
CA GLU A 258 16.73 -10.62 -18.86
C GLU A 258 17.99 -11.40 -19.26
N VAL A 259 19.11 -10.73 -19.52
CA VAL A 259 20.41 -11.37 -19.75
C VAL A 259 20.94 -12.03 -18.47
N ALA A 260 20.80 -11.35 -17.32
CA ALA A 260 21.25 -11.86 -16.02
C ALA A 260 20.50 -13.14 -15.63
N LYS A 261 19.17 -13.15 -15.77
CA LYS A 261 18.32 -14.33 -15.53
C LYS A 261 18.80 -15.57 -16.28
N ARG A 262 19.41 -15.41 -17.45
CA ARG A 262 19.82 -16.50 -18.33
C ARG A 262 21.28 -16.93 -18.16
N SER A 263 22.19 -15.99 -17.89
CA SER A 263 23.65 -16.26 -17.97
C SER A 263 24.44 -15.94 -16.70
N TRP A 264 23.91 -15.11 -15.79
CA TRP A 264 24.66 -14.68 -14.60
C TRP A 264 24.87 -15.82 -13.60
N GLY A 265 26.10 -15.95 -13.07
CA GLY A 265 26.50 -17.02 -12.16
C GLY A 265 26.88 -18.34 -12.83
N THR A 266 26.88 -18.39 -14.17
CA THR A 266 27.40 -19.53 -14.94
C THR A 266 28.38 -19.07 -16.02
N GLU A 267 27.90 -18.30 -17.00
CA GLU A 267 28.70 -17.83 -18.16
C GLU A 267 29.05 -16.35 -18.05
N TRP A 268 28.33 -15.63 -17.19
CA TRP A 268 28.57 -14.23 -16.89
C TRP A 268 28.87 -14.09 -15.40
N MET A 269 30.14 -13.86 -15.06
CA MET A 269 30.61 -13.86 -13.67
C MET A 269 30.91 -12.44 -13.15
N ASP A 270 31.33 -11.53 -14.04
CA ASP A 270 31.75 -10.15 -13.75
C ASP A 270 30.59 -9.14 -13.72
N MET A 271 29.32 -9.58 -13.67
CA MET A 271 28.17 -8.67 -13.61
C MET A 271 28.27 -7.66 -12.45
N ASP A 272 28.70 -8.12 -11.27
CA ASP A 272 28.83 -7.25 -10.09
C ASP A 272 29.88 -6.15 -10.31
N GLU A 273 31.01 -6.51 -10.91
CA GLU A 273 32.05 -5.55 -11.28
C GLU A 273 31.50 -4.48 -12.23
N LEU A 274 30.77 -4.89 -13.27
CA LEU A 274 30.18 -3.97 -14.24
C LEU A 274 29.13 -3.04 -13.60
N LEU A 275 28.31 -3.54 -12.67
CA LEU A 275 27.37 -2.71 -11.91
C LEU A 275 28.11 -1.71 -11.01
N VAL A 276 29.21 -2.11 -10.37
CA VAL A 276 30.04 -1.20 -9.56
C VAL A 276 30.72 -0.14 -10.43
N GLN A 277 31.20 -0.49 -11.63
CA GLN A 277 31.76 0.48 -12.56
C GLN A 277 30.72 1.55 -12.95
N LEU A 278 29.49 1.14 -13.27
CA LEU A 278 28.38 2.06 -13.53
C LEU A 278 28.02 2.91 -12.30
N TRP A 279 28.06 2.32 -11.11
CA TRP A 279 27.79 3.01 -9.84
C TRP A 279 28.82 4.12 -9.54
N GLN A 280 30.06 3.92 -9.96
CA GLN A 280 31.19 4.82 -9.72
C GLN A 280 31.33 5.91 -10.78
N VAL A 281 30.50 5.93 -11.82
CA VAL A 281 30.49 7.02 -12.81
C VAL A 281 30.27 8.35 -12.07
N PRO A 282 31.24 9.29 -12.10
CA PRO A 282 31.15 10.53 -11.35
C PRO A 282 29.90 11.33 -11.75
N ASP A 283 29.24 11.92 -10.74
CA ASP A 283 28.09 12.81 -10.91
C ASP A 283 26.95 12.29 -11.81
N SER A 284 26.80 10.96 -11.89
CA SER A 284 25.77 10.35 -12.73
C SER A 284 24.65 9.70 -11.93
N ALA A 285 23.62 10.51 -11.61
CA ALA A 285 22.39 10.02 -10.98
C ALA A 285 21.69 8.96 -11.82
N VAL A 286 21.77 9.07 -13.15
CA VAL A 286 21.10 8.17 -14.09
C VAL A 286 21.69 6.76 -14.08
N HIS A 287 23.02 6.61 -13.98
CA HIS A 287 23.64 5.29 -13.86
C HIS A 287 23.35 4.66 -12.49
N LYS A 288 23.31 5.45 -11.41
CA LYS A 288 22.87 4.96 -10.10
C LYS A 288 21.42 4.47 -10.12
N GLU A 289 20.53 5.24 -10.76
CA GLU A 289 19.12 4.86 -10.96
C GLU A 289 18.98 3.57 -11.78
N LEU A 290 19.77 3.42 -12.84
CA LEU A 290 19.84 2.20 -13.65
C LEU A 290 20.25 1.00 -12.80
N VAL A 291 21.37 1.11 -12.07
CA VAL A 291 21.89 0.04 -11.21
C VAL A 291 20.86 -0.34 -10.13
N MET A 292 20.26 0.65 -9.47
CA MET A 292 19.19 0.42 -8.49
C MET A 292 17.99 -0.31 -9.13
N THR A 293 17.60 0.06 -10.34
CA THR A 293 16.48 -0.59 -11.05
C THR A 293 16.82 -2.03 -11.43
N VAL A 294 18.05 -2.30 -11.88
CA VAL A 294 18.52 -3.66 -12.16
C VAL A 294 18.50 -4.50 -10.89
N LEU A 295 19.04 -3.98 -9.78
CA LEU A 295 19.07 -4.71 -8.51
C LEU A 295 17.65 -4.97 -7.98
N GLU A 296 16.80 -3.96 -7.93
CA GLU A 296 15.42 -4.11 -7.48
C GLU A 296 14.66 -5.16 -8.30
N THR A 297 14.72 -5.06 -9.63
CA THR A 297 14.01 -5.97 -10.53
C THR A 297 14.56 -7.39 -10.46
N LEU A 298 15.89 -7.57 -10.53
CA LEU A 298 16.50 -8.89 -10.48
C LEU A 298 16.30 -9.56 -9.12
N GLY A 299 16.40 -8.79 -8.03
CA GLY A 299 16.13 -9.27 -6.68
C GLY A 299 14.67 -9.70 -6.52
N TYR A 300 13.72 -8.88 -6.97
CA TYR A 300 12.31 -9.23 -6.94
C TYR A 300 12.02 -10.51 -7.71
N GLU A 301 12.46 -10.58 -8.97
CA GLU A 301 12.30 -11.72 -9.86
C GLU A 301 12.89 -13.01 -9.25
N THR A 302 14.07 -12.92 -8.61
CA THR A 302 14.77 -14.08 -8.03
C THR A 302 14.04 -14.70 -6.83
N PHE A 303 13.36 -13.89 -6.01
CA PHE A 303 12.77 -14.35 -4.74
C PHE A 303 11.24 -14.38 -4.71
N PHE A 304 10.58 -13.52 -5.50
CA PHE A 304 9.12 -13.35 -5.48
C PHE A 304 8.49 -13.45 -6.87
N GLY A 305 9.29 -13.54 -7.94
CA GLY A 305 8.80 -13.69 -9.30
C GLY A 305 8.38 -15.12 -9.63
N ASP A 306 7.49 -15.26 -10.61
CA ASP A 306 7.00 -16.54 -11.15
C ASP A 306 7.67 -16.89 -12.50
N ASP A 307 8.81 -16.27 -12.83
CA ASP A 307 9.51 -16.49 -14.09
C ASP A 307 10.12 -17.90 -14.16
N VAL A 308 9.76 -18.66 -15.20
CA VAL A 308 10.19 -20.05 -15.40
C VAL A 308 11.71 -20.17 -15.56
N VAL A 309 12.36 -19.21 -16.22
CA VAL A 309 13.82 -19.18 -16.41
C VAL A 309 14.52 -19.01 -15.06
N VAL A 310 13.98 -18.12 -14.21
CA VAL A 310 14.47 -17.93 -12.85
C VAL A 310 14.26 -19.20 -12.02
N ALA A 311 13.08 -19.81 -12.08
CA ALA A 311 12.78 -21.05 -11.35
C ALA A 311 13.77 -22.18 -11.70
N MET A 312 14.15 -22.32 -12.98
CA MET A 312 15.15 -23.30 -13.41
C MET A 312 16.57 -23.01 -12.89
N ARG A 313 16.90 -21.74 -12.59
CA ARG A 313 18.24 -21.29 -12.15
C ARG A 313 18.27 -20.78 -10.70
N GLN A 314 17.20 -20.96 -9.94
CA GLN A 314 16.99 -20.34 -8.64
C GLN A 314 18.15 -20.58 -7.68
N GLY A 315 18.70 -21.80 -7.64
CA GLY A 315 19.81 -22.14 -6.76
C GLY A 315 21.10 -21.35 -7.03
N VAL A 316 21.38 -21.00 -8.29
CA VAL A 316 22.57 -20.20 -8.68
C VAL A 316 22.29 -18.72 -8.44
N LEU A 317 21.12 -18.23 -8.88
CA LEU A 317 20.72 -16.84 -8.76
C LEU A 317 20.59 -16.41 -7.30
N CYS A 318 19.92 -17.17 -6.43
CA CYS A 318 19.82 -16.86 -5.01
C CYS A 318 21.19 -16.82 -4.34
N LYS A 319 22.09 -17.77 -4.65
CA LYS A 319 23.44 -17.79 -4.07
C LYS A 319 24.27 -16.59 -4.52
N GLY A 320 24.26 -16.29 -5.82
CA GLY A 320 24.93 -15.11 -6.37
C GLY A 320 24.36 -13.81 -5.80
N TRP A 321 23.05 -13.73 -5.62
CA TRP A 321 22.38 -12.58 -5.03
C TRP A 321 22.83 -12.34 -3.59
N THR A 322 22.78 -13.37 -2.75
CA THR A 322 23.30 -13.30 -1.38
C THR A 322 24.78 -12.93 -1.38
N GLU A 323 25.54 -13.43 -2.36
CA GLU A 323 26.97 -13.15 -2.51
C GLU A 323 27.22 -11.68 -2.80
N ILE A 324 26.52 -11.02 -3.73
CA ILE A 324 26.82 -9.61 -4.05
C ILE A 324 26.18 -8.61 -3.07
N THR A 325 25.12 -9.00 -2.36
CA THR A 325 24.38 -8.09 -1.47
C THR A 325 24.96 -7.99 -0.06
N THR A 326 25.52 -9.09 0.45
CA THR A 326 26.01 -9.19 1.84
C THR A 326 27.46 -8.69 1.93
N PRO A 327 27.94 -8.14 3.04
CA PRO A 327 29.37 -7.86 3.23
C PRO A 327 30.22 -9.14 3.35
N THR A 328 31.46 -9.13 2.83
CA THR A 328 32.38 -10.29 2.89
C THR A 328 32.65 -10.73 4.33
N ALA A 329 32.78 -9.79 5.26
CA ALA A 329 33.01 -10.09 6.69
C ALA A 329 31.90 -10.96 7.29
N VAL A 330 30.64 -10.70 6.92
CA VAL A 330 29.48 -11.47 7.39
C VAL A 330 29.43 -12.85 6.73
N LEU A 331 29.75 -12.93 5.43
CA LEU A 331 29.83 -14.21 4.74
C LEU A 331 30.93 -15.10 5.33
N ALA A 332 32.11 -14.55 5.63
CA ALA A 332 33.23 -15.27 6.24
C ALA A 332 32.83 -15.99 7.54
N GLU A 333 31.99 -15.36 8.37
CA GLU A 333 31.47 -15.95 9.60
C GLU A 333 30.41 -17.03 9.34
N ALA A 334 29.58 -16.85 8.29
CA ALA A 334 28.53 -17.78 7.89
C ALA A 334 29.03 -19.02 7.11
N ILE A 335 30.26 -18.99 6.56
CA ILE A 335 30.81 -20.00 5.64
C ILE A 335 31.03 -21.39 6.25
N LYS A 336 30.99 -21.56 7.58
CA LYS A 336 31.27 -22.86 8.23
C LYS A 336 30.39 -24.02 7.72
N ASN A 337 29.22 -23.74 7.11
CA ASN A 337 28.30 -24.76 6.56
C ASN A 337 27.81 -24.46 5.12
N ARG A 338 28.41 -23.54 4.36
CA ARG A 338 27.88 -23.12 3.05
C ARG A 338 28.54 -23.89 1.90
N ASN A 339 27.73 -24.37 0.95
CA ASN A 339 28.23 -24.83 -0.36
C ASN A 339 28.92 -23.66 -1.09
N PRO A 340 29.98 -23.90 -1.88
CA PRO A 340 30.67 -22.85 -2.61
C PRO A 340 29.68 -22.05 -3.48
N ALA A 341 29.71 -20.73 -3.31
CA ALA A 341 28.98 -19.79 -4.14
C ALA A 341 29.73 -19.56 -5.46
N PRO A 342 29.04 -19.15 -6.55
CA PRO A 342 29.73 -18.75 -7.76
C PRO A 342 30.60 -17.51 -7.48
N GLU A 343 31.78 -17.45 -8.08
CA GLU A 343 32.74 -16.34 -7.91
C GLU A 343 32.29 -15.11 -8.70
N VAL A 344 31.19 -14.49 -8.25
CA VAL A 344 30.51 -13.38 -8.95
C VAL A 344 30.70 -12.01 -8.30
N ARG A 345 31.31 -11.97 -7.13
CA ARG A 345 31.43 -10.76 -6.30
C ARG A 345 32.57 -9.86 -6.78
N TYR A 346 32.34 -8.56 -6.68
CA TYR A 346 33.34 -7.51 -6.82
C TYR A 346 33.42 -6.61 -5.56
N GLY A 347 34.55 -6.70 -4.86
CA GLY A 347 34.85 -5.95 -3.65
C GLY A 347 34.17 -6.48 -2.38
N ASP A 348 34.58 -5.92 -1.23
CA ASP A 348 34.24 -6.50 0.08
C ASP A 348 32.92 -6.01 0.69
N GLU A 349 32.42 -4.85 0.25
CA GLU A 349 31.33 -4.13 0.91
C GLU A 349 29.96 -4.79 0.71
N GLY A 350 29.67 -5.25 -0.52
CA GLY A 350 28.34 -5.69 -0.94
C GLY A 350 27.33 -4.54 -1.18
N TRP A 351 26.23 -4.84 -1.86
CA TRP A 351 25.23 -3.82 -2.24
C TRP A 351 24.43 -3.23 -1.09
N LEU A 352 24.23 -3.96 0.01
CA LEU A 352 23.55 -3.40 1.18
C LEU A 352 24.29 -2.18 1.72
N VAL A 353 25.60 -2.30 1.92
CA VAL A 353 26.44 -1.19 2.42
C VAL A 353 26.44 -0.02 1.44
N ARG A 354 26.54 -0.29 0.13
CA ARG A 354 26.56 0.76 -0.91
C ARG A 354 25.24 1.54 -0.97
N LEU A 355 24.11 0.84 -0.89
CA LEU A 355 22.79 1.46 -0.89
C LEU A 355 22.53 2.25 0.39
N VAL A 356 22.90 1.72 1.55
CA VAL A 356 22.79 2.45 2.83
C VAL A 356 23.67 3.69 2.83
N THR A 357 24.91 3.57 2.35
CA THR A 357 25.83 4.72 2.23
C THR A 357 25.28 5.79 1.29
N LEU A 358 24.70 5.40 0.14
CA LEU A 358 24.04 6.34 -0.75
C LEU A 358 22.86 7.04 -0.07
N LEU A 359 22.03 6.28 0.67
CA LEU A 359 20.91 6.86 1.40
C LEU A 359 21.40 7.86 2.46
N GLU A 360 22.44 7.54 3.22
CA GLU A 360 23.06 8.48 4.17
C GLU A 360 23.56 9.75 3.48
N GLN A 361 24.22 9.62 2.31
CA GLN A 361 24.66 10.77 1.52
C GLN A 361 23.46 11.63 1.08
N CYS A 362 22.36 11.01 0.65
CA CYS A 362 21.15 11.74 0.29
C CYS A 362 20.56 12.46 1.51
N LEU A 363 20.46 11.78 2.67
CA LEU A 363 19.93 12.35 3.92
C LEU A 363 20.77 13.51 4.46
N ASN A 364 22.08 13.49 4.22
CA ASN A 364 22.99 14.59 4.56
C ASN A 364 22.98 15.71 3.50
N GLY A 365 22.43 15.45 2.32
CA GLY A 365 22.24 16.43 1.24
C GLY A 365 20.96 17.25 1.38
N ASP A 366 20.69 18.08 0.37
CA ASP A 366 19.50 18.94 0.35
C ASP A 366 18.25 18.19 -0.17
N ILE A 367 17.67 17.32 0.65
CA ILE A 367 16.42 16.60 0.32
C ILE A 367 15.22 17.55 0.12
N ASN A 368 15.27 18.74 0.72
CA ASN A 368 14.16 19.69 0.70
C ASN A 368 14.16 20.56 -0.56
N GLY A 369 15.31 21.02 -1.02
CA GLY A 369 15.44 21.83 -2.23
C GLY A 369 15.76 21.03 -3.49
N ASN A 370 16.40 19.86 -3.40
CA ASN A 370 16.86 19.11 -4.56
C ASN A 370 15.98 17.87 -4.86
N SER A 371 15.23 17.93 -5.97
CA SER A 371 14.36 16.83 -6.41
C SER A 371 15.12 15.58 -6.84
N GLU A 372 16.33 15.71 -7.38
CA GLU A 372 17.15 14.57 -7.80
C GLU A 372 17.68 13.79 -6.58
N VAL A 373 18.17 14.50 -5.56
CA VAL A 373 18.59 13.89 -4.28
C VAL A 373 17.41 13.19 -3.61
N ARG A 374 16.23 13.83 -3.62
CA ARG A 374 15.00 13.22 -3.08
C ARG A 374 14.60 11.96 -3.85
N SER A 375 14.60 12.01 -5.18
CA SER A 375 14.27 10.85 -6.03
C SER A 375 15.27 9.71 -5.83
N CYS A 376 16.56 10.04 -5.66
CA CYS A 376 17.61 9.09 -5.37
C CYS A 376 17.41 8.41 -4.01
N ALA A 377 17.08 9.18 -2.96
CA ALA A 377 16.77 8.64 -1.64
C ALA A 377 15.56 7.69 -1.66
N VAL A 378 14.46 8.11 -2.32
CA VAL A 378 13.25 7.29 -2.46
C VAL A 378 13.54 6.00 -3.21
N LYS A 379 14.32 6.06 -4.30
CA LYS A 379 14.70 4.87 -5.05
C LYS A 379 15.59 3.94 -4.22
N ALA A 380 16.57 4.46 -3.48
CA ALA A 380 17.42 3.65 -2.60
C ALA A 380 16.59 2.94 -1.51
N LEU A 381 15.61 3.63 -0.92
CA LEU A 381 14.66 3.05 0.04
C LEU A 381 13.81 1.92 -0.58
N SER A 382 13.32 2.10 -1.82
CA SER A 382 12.56 1.08 -2.57
C SER A 382 13.39 -0.17 -2.88
N VAL A 383 14.66 0.01 -3.26
CA VAL A 383 15.56 -1.14 -3.49
C VAL A 383 15.84 -1.86 -2.18
N LEU A 384 16.14 -1.11 -1.10
CA LEU A 384 16.39 -1.68 0.21
C LEU A 384 15.16 -2.44 0.74
N SER A 385 13.93 -1.92 0.56
CA SER A 385 12.72 -2.59 1.04
C SER A 385 12.52 -3.94 0.34
N THR A 386 12.77 -4.00 -0.97
CA THR A 386 12.73 -5.24 -1.78
C THR A 386 13.80 -6.25 -1.36
N LEU A 387 14.95 -5.77 -0.88
CA LEU A 387 16.06 -6.59 -0.40
C LEU A 387 15.81 -7.21 0.99
N MET A 388 14.96 -6.62 1.82
CA MET A 388 14.83 -7.03 3.23
C MET A 388 14.42 -8.50 3.43
N PRO A 389 13.47 -9.08 2.67
CA PRO A 389 13.08 -10.46 2.91
C PRO A 389 14.11 -11.49 2.38
N CYS A 390 15.02 -11.10 1.47
CA CYS A 390 15.97 -12.01 0.83
C CYS A 390 17.42 -11.89 1.33
N THR A 391 17.68 -10.98 2.27
CA THR A 391 19.02 -10.73 2.82
C THR A 391 19.27 -11.50 4.11
N ILE A 392 20.55 -11.72 4.45
CA ILE A 392 20.93 -12.35 5.72
C ILE A 392 20.75 -11.30 6.83
N PRO A 393 20.02 -11.59 7.95
CA PRO A 393 19.79 -10.61 9.02
C PRO A 393 21.08 -10.00 9.58
N LYS A 394 22.12 -10.81 9.82
CA LYS A 394 23.46 -10.31 10.22
C LYS A 394 24.06 -9.33 9.21
N GLY A 395 23.81 -9.55 7.91
CA GLY A 395 24.22 -8.63 6.84
C GLY A 395 23.48 -7.30 6.92
N THR A 396 22.16 -7.35 7.17
CA THR A 396 21.31 -6.17 7.39
C THR A 396 21.77 -5.36 8.60
N ALA A 397 22.13 -6.03 9.70
CA ALA A 397 22.61 -5.39 10.91
C ALA A 397 23.98 -4.74 10.71
N ALA A 398 24.94 -5.49 10.13
CA ALA A 398 26.27 -4.98 9.81
C ALA A 398 26.25 -3.77 8.86
N SER A 399 25.24 -3.70 7.98
CA SER A 399 25.06 -2.60 7.02
C SER A 399 24.36 -1.37 7.61
N LYS A 400 23.97 -1.39 8.89
CA LYS A 400 23.30 -0.26 9.58
C LYS A 400 21.99 0.20 8.93
N VAL A 401 21.19 -0.73 8.41
CA VAL A 401 19.91 -0.40 7.76
C VAL A 401 18.95 0.31 8.73
N VAL A 402 18.78 -0.19 9.95
CA VAL A 402 17.79 0.34 10.92
C VAL A 402 18.10 1.78 11.37
N PRO A 403 19.34 2.14 11.77
CA PRO A 403 19.66 3.53 12.09
C PRO A 403 19.40 4.51 10.93
N VAL A 404 19.76 4.13 9.71
CA VAL A 404 19.62 5.01 8.53
C VAL A 404 18.16 5.12 8.11
N ALA A 405 17.42 4.01 8.13
CA ALA A 405 15.97 4.01 7.90
C ALA A 405 15.23 4.86 8.94
N SER A 406 15.62 4.80 10.22
CA SER A 406 15.04 5.64 11.28
C SER A 406 15.30 7.13 11.05
N ARG A 407 16.50 7.50 10.57
CA ARG A 407 16.79 8.88 10.14
C ARG A 407 15.95 9.31 8.94
N ALA A 408 15.75 8.43 7.97
CA ALA A 408 14.89 8.70 6.81
C ALA A 408 13.41 8.83 7.21
N LEU A 409 12.95 8.06 8.20
CA LEU A 409 11.60 8.13 8.75
C LEU A 409 11.34 9.47 9.46
N ALA A 410 12.39 10.07 10.05
CA ALA A 410 12.35 11.40 10.64
C ALA A 410 12.51 12.57 9.64
N ALA A 411 12.65 12.29 8.33
CA ALA A 411 12.79 13.33 7.32
C ALA A 411 11.50 14.16 7.17
N SER A 412 11.62 15.44 6.79
CA SER A 412 10.45 16.31 6.55
C SER A 412 9.68 16.02 5.27
N GLN A 413 10.24 15.21 4.36
CA GLN A 413 9.63 14.90 3.07
C GLN A 413 8.82 13.62 3.13
N VAL A 414 7.51 13.71 2.89
CA VAL A 414 6.57 12.60 3.00
C VAL A 414 6.95 11.40 2.13
N SER A 415 7.47 11.62 0.92
CA SER A 415 7.90 10.52 0.04
C SER A 415 9.07 9.72 0.62
N VAL A 416 10.00 10.39 1.32
CA VAL A 416 11.14 9.75 1.99
C VAL A 416 10.66 9.02 3.24
N GLN A 417 9.75 9.63 4.01
CA GLN A 417 9.14 9.00 5.18
C GLN A 417 8.37 7.72 4.82
N LYS A 418 7.58 7.75 3.74
CA LYS A 418 6.84 6.58 3.23
C LYS A 418 7.79 5.47 2.78
N GLY A 419 8.84 5.80 2.03
CA GLY A 419 9.87 4.82 1.64
C GLY A 419 10.60 4.20 2.84
N ALA A 420 10.90 4.99 3.87
CA ALA A 420 11.52 4.51 5.10
C ALA A 420 10.59 3.58 5.89
N LEU A 421 9.30 3.92 5.93
CA LEU A 421 8.27 3.08 6.53
C LEU A 421 8.14 1.74 5.79
N GLU A 422 8.12 1.75 4.45
CA GLU A 422 8.08 0.52 3.65
C GLU A 422 9.30 -0.38 3.90
N LEU A 423 10.50 0.22 4.00
CA LEU A 423 11.72 -0.48 4.35
C LEU A 423 11.64 -1.15 5.74
N LEU A 424 11.24 -0.40 6.77
CA LEU A 424 11.11 -0.94 8.13
C LEU A 424 9.99 -1.98 8.22
N HIS A 425 8.87 -1.75 7.53
CA HIS A 425 7.79 -2.73 7.44
C HIS A 425 8.28 -4.04 6.80
N ALA A 426 9.00 -3.97 5.67
CA ALA A 426 9.54 -5.14 5.00
C ALA A 426 10.53 -5.90 5.89
N LEU A 427 11.37 -5.18 6.65
CA LEU A 427 12.29 -5.78 7.62
C LEU A 427 11.54 -6.51 8.75
N TYR A 428 10.55 -5.87 9.36
CA TYR A 428 9.82 -6.43 10.50
C TYR A 428 8.70 -7.40 10.12
N SER A 429 8.43 -7.57 8.83
CA SER A 429 7.55 -8.63 8.33
C SER A 429 8.17 -10.01 8.45
N ARG A 430 9.49 -10.07 8.67
CA ARG A 430 10.22 -11.30 8.98
C ARG A 430 9.79 -11.86 10.34
N ASP A 431 10.02 -13.15 10.56
CA ASP A 431 9.69 -13.83 11.81
C ASP A 431 10.85 -14.65 12.38
N ASP A 432 12.00 -14.63 11.71
CA ASP A 432 13.11 -15.57 11.86
C ASP A 432 14.32 -15.02 12.65
N PHE A 433 14.20 -13.87 13.32
CA PHE A 433 15.34 -13.29 14.05
C PHE A 433 15.71 -14.08 15.31
N TYR A 434 16.98 -14.47 15.37
CA TYR A 434 17.63 -14.96 16.59
C TYR A 434 17.79 -13.82 17.60
N ASP A 435 18.16 -14.16 18.84
CA ASP A 435 18.21 -13.17 19.92
C ASP A 435 19.25 -12.06 19.68
N GLU A 436 20.40 -12.41 19.07
CA GLU A 436 21.41 -11.43 18.63
C GLU A 436 20.84 -10.46 17.57
N GLU A 437 20.16 -10.99 16.56
CA GLU A 437 19.60 -10.22 15.46
C GLU A 437 18.42 -9.36 15.93
N PHE A 438 17.60 -9.86 16.85
CA PHE A 438 16.55 -9.10 17.51
C PHE A 438 17.13 -7.90 18.26
N ALA A 439 18.22 -8.10 19.01
CA ALA A 439 18.88 -7.04 19.76
C ALA A 439 19.45 -5.93 18.86
N GLU A 440 19.93 -6.28 17.66
CA GLU A 440 20.51 -5.31 16.72
C GLU A 440 19.49 -4.67 15.77
N LEU A 441 18.43 -5.39 15.39
CA LEU A 441 17.50 -4.94 14.33
C LEU A 441 16.15 -4.45 14.86
N VAL A 442 15.64 -5.02 15.95
CA VAL A 442 14.28 -4.74 16.45
C VAL A 442 14.32 -3.94 17.74
N ALA A 443 15.16 -4.34 18.70
CA ALA A 443 15.26 -3.69 20.01
C ALA A 443 15.53 -2.17 19.94
N PRO A 444 16.29 -1.62 18.96
CA PRO A 444 16.47 -0.18 18.83
C PRO A 444 15.16 0.60 18.63
N MET A 445 14.10 -0.03 18.12
CA MET A 445 12.79 0.62 17.95
C MET A 445 12.04 0.82 19.27
N TYR A 446 12.47 0.14 20.34
CA TYR A 446 11.95 0.33 21.70
C TYR A 446 12.75 1.33 22.52
N GLU A 447 13.82 1.93 21.97
CA GLU A 447 14.54 2.99 22.67
C GLU A 447 13.68 4.26 22.80
N GLN A 448 13.91 5.04 23.85
CA GLN A 448 13.12 6.24 24.14
C GLN A 448 13.06 7.23 22.95
N ALA A 449 14.17 7.41 22.23
CA ALA A 449 14.22 8.29 21.06
C ALA A 449 13.34 7.76 19.91
N SER A 450 13.42 6.46 19.63
CA SER A 450 12.61 5.80 18.60
C SER A 450 11.12 5.83 18.96
N VAL A 451 10.76 5.48 20.19
CA VAL A 451 9.37 5.55 20.67
C VAL A 451 8.81 6.98 20.62
N GLY A 452 9.63 7.98 20.95
CA GLY A 452 9.29 9.39 20.81
C GLY A 452 8.97 9.78 19.36
N LEU A 453 9.87 9.44 18.43
CA LEU A 453 9.67 9.66 17.00
C LEU A 453 8.41 8.97 16.48
N LEU A 454 8.18 7.70 16.86
CA LEU A 454 7.00 6.95 16.41
C LEU A 454 5.69 7.60 16.88
N LYS A 455 5.66 8.16 18.10
CA LYS A 455 4.52 8.92 18.63
C LYS A 455 4.27 10.20 17.84
N GLU A 456 5.33 10.97 17.55
CA GLU A 456 5.23 12.20 16.77
C GLU A 456 4.71 11.94 15.35
N LEU A 457 5.20 10.88 14.71
CA LEU A 457 4.78 10.49 13.36
C LEU A 457 3.32 10.04 13.30
N PHE A 458 2.86 9.26 14.29
CA PHE A 458 1.45 8.89 14.36
C PHE A 458 0.56 10.12 14.54
N ASN A 459 0.92 11.03 15.44
CA ASN A 459 0.16 12.27 15.64
C ASN A 459 0.13 13.15 14.38
N TRP A 460 1.23 13.20 13.63
CA TRP A 460 1.30 13.94 12.37
C TRP A 460 0.42 13.35 11.26
N SER A 461 0.22 12.02 11.26
CA SER A 461 -0.54 11.30 10.25
C SER A 461 -2.05 11.22 10.53
N VAL A 462 -2.52 11.73 11.66
CA VAL A 462 -3.97 11.87 11.96
C VAL A 462 -4.58 12.85 10.96
N VAL A 463 -5.71 12.45 10.35
CA VAL A 463 -6.46 13.22 9.35
C VAL A 463 -7.91 13.39 9.79
N ASP A 464 -8.58 14.38 9.22
CA ASP A 464 -10.02 14.59 9.38
C ASP A 464 -10.79 13.60 8.49
N ALA A 465 -11.92 13.06 8.95
CA ALA A 465 -12.75 12.15 8.18
C ALA A 465 -13.48 12.86 7.02
N GLU A 466 -13.71 14.17 7.14
CA GLU A 466 -14.38 14.98 6.12
C GLU A 466 -13.41 15.55 5.07
N ASP A 467 -12.13 15.69 5.40
CA ASP A 467 -11.06 16.16 4.51
C ASP A 467 -9.78 15.35 4.71
N ILE A 468 -9.77 14.17 4.09
CA ILE A 468 -8.68 13.20 4.19
C ILE A 468 -7.49 13.66 3.34
N ASP A 469 -6.34 13.83 3.98
CA ASP A 469 -5.03 13.88 3.30
C ASP A 469 -4.59 12.45 2.99
N ASP A 470 -4.64 12.06 1.71
CA ASP A 470 -4.34 10.69 1.28
C ASP A 470 -2.94 10.23 1.65
N ASP A 471 -1.93 11.12 1.55
CA ASP A 471 -0.55 10.76 1.80
C ASP A 471 -0.34 10.42 3.28
N LYS A 472 -0.90 11.24 4.17
CA LYS A 472 -0.91 10.99 5.62
C LYS A 472 -1.74 9.77 5.98
N TYR A 473 -2.91 9.59 5.36
CA TYR A 473 -3.79 8.49 5.69
C TYR A 473 -3.20 7.14 5.27
N GLN A 474 -2.63 7.05 4.07
CA GLN A 474 -1.92 5.86 3.61
C GLN A 474 -0.68 5.57 4.49
N PHE A 475 0.03 6.61 4.91
CA PHE A 475 1.09 6.46 5.90
C PHE A 475 0.54 5.87 7.21
N ALA A 476 -0.53 6.42 7.77
CA ALA A 476 -1.13 5.94 9.02
C ALA A 476 -1.54 4.45 8.97
N LYS A 477 -2.15 4.02 7.86
CA LYS A 477 -2.51 2.60 7.63
C LYS A 477 -1.29 1.68 7.65
N LYS A 478 -0.26 2.01 6.87
CA LYS A 478 0.96 1.20 6.81
C LYS A 478 1.78 1.28 8.10
N PHE A 479 1.72 2.42 8.78
CA PHE A 479 2.43 2.66 10.03
C PHE A 479 1.86 1.81 11.16
N SER A 480 0.53 1.68 11.25
CA SER A 480 -0.09 0.80 12.26
C SER A 480 0.21 -0.68 12.01
N GLU A 481 0.32 -1.12 10.75
CA GLU A 481 0.81 -2.46 10.41
C GLU A 481 2.25 -2.68 10.90
N MET A 482 3.16 -1.73 10.65
CA MET A 482 4.55 -1.82 11.11
C MET A 482 4.65 -1.86 12.65
N LEU A 483 3.88 -1.02 13.35
CA LEU A 483 3.80 -1.05 14.82
C LEU A 483 3.22 -2.37 15.34
N SER A 484 2.25 -2.97 14.64
CA SER A 484 1.71 -4.30 14.96
C SER A 484 2.79 -5.38 14.83
N LEU A 485 3.64 -5.31 13.79
CA LEU A 485 4.78 -6.22 13.62
C LEU A 485 5.78 -6.09 14.76
N LEU A 486 6.16 -4.86 15.15
CA LEU A 486 6.99 -4.63 16.34
C LEU A 486 6.34 -5.23 17.59
N GLY A 487 5.05 -4.97 17.84
CA GLY A 487 4.36 -5.57 18.98
C GLY A 487 4.33 -7.10 18.96
N ASN A 488 4.29 -7.73 17.77
CA ASN A 488 4.41 -9.19 17.65
C ASN A 488 5.83 -9.70 17.98
N TYR A 489 6.87 -8.91 17.73
CA TYR A 489 8.22 -9.22 18.22
C TYR A 489 8.32 -9.05 19.73
N LEU A 490 7.73 -7.99 20.28
CA LEU A 490 7.69 -7.77 21.72
C LEU A 490 7.04 -8.95 22.44
N ASP A 491 5.90 -9.45 21.93
CA ASP A 491 5.24 -10.67 22.44
C ASP A 491 6.20 -11.88 22.45
N ARG A 492 6.88 -12.13 21.33
CA ARG A 492 7.74 -13.31 21.14
C ARG A 492 9.07 -13.24 21.89
N LYS A 493 9.63 -12.05 22.07
CA LYS A 493 11.02 -11.82 22.52
C LYS A 493 11.12 -10.98 23.79
N PHE A 494 10.02 -10.78 24.52
CA PHE A 494 9.99 -9.95 25.73
C PHE A 494 11.12 -10.23 26.74
N SER A 495 11.47 -11.50 26.94
CA SER A 495 12.50 -11.91 27.90
C SER A 495 13.92 -11.48 27.55
N VAL A 496 14.19 -11.15 26.27
CA VAL A 496 15.50 -10.72 25.76
C VAL A 496 15.51 -9.24 25.39
N VAL A 497 14.45 -8.50 25.71
CA VAL A 497 14.41 -7.04 25.56
C VAL A 497 15.44 -6.39 26.48
N PRO A 498 16.29 -5.45 25.99
CA PRO A 498 17.24 -4.74 26.82
C PRO A 498 16.58 -3.94 27.94
N THR A 499 17.18 -3.93 29.14
CA THR A 499 16.61 -3.34 30.37
C THR A 499 16.42 -1.81 30.34
N GLY A 500 16.98 -1.11 29.35
CA GLY A 500 16.81 0.34 29.14
C GLY A 500 15.74 0.72 28.10
N SER A 501 14.99 -0.25 27.57
CA SER A 501 13.97 -0.01 26.54
C SER A 501 12.73 0.69 27.12
N ASP A 502 12.15 1.64 26.39
CA ASP A 502 10.90 2.35 26.72
C ASP A 502 9.67 1.53 26.33
N ILE A 503 9.52 0.36 26.97
CA ILE A 503 8.38 -0.53 26.69
C ILE A 503 7.05 0.09 27.11
N ASP A 504 7.02 0.79 28.24
CA ASP A 504 5.80 1.47 28.69
C ASP A 504 5.39 2.54 27.69
N GLY A 505 6.34 3.33 27.18
CA GLY A 505 6.08 4.31 26.14
C GLY A 505 5.58 3.67 24.84
N PHE A 506 6.13 2.53 24.43
CA PHE A 506 5.71 1.80 23.24
C PHE A 506 4.29 1.21 23.41
N LEU A 507 4.00 0.58 24.54
CA LEU A 507 2.66 0.06 24.85
C LEU A 507 1.61 1.17 24.89
N ASN A 508 1.93 2.34 25.45
CA ASN A 508 1.06 3.52 25.40
C ASN A 508 0.81 3.97 23.95
N LEU A 509 1.83 3.99 23.10
CA LEU A 509 1.66 4.29 21.67
C LEU A 509 0.69 3.30 21.01
N LEU A 510 0.80 2.00 21.29
CA LEU A 510 -0.14 1.01 20.76
C LEU A 510 -1.59 1.25 21.22
N VAL A 511 -1.83 1.74 22.45
CA VAL A 511 -3.17 2.15 22.89
C VAL A 511 -3.67 3.33 22.06
N VAL A 512 -2.84 4.37 21.88
CA VAL A 512 -3.18 5.57 21.11
C VAL A 512 -3.53 5.23 19.66
N VAL A 513 -2.77 4.33 19.03
CA VAL A 513 -3.06 3.87 17.66
C VAL A 513 -4.37 3.09 17.58
N ALA A 514 -4.64 2.22 18.57
CA ALA A 514 -5.91 1.49 18.64
C ALA A 514 -7.12 2.42 18.82
N GLN A 515 -6.93 3.60 19.43
CA GLN A 515 -7.97 4.62 19.60
C GLN A 515 -8.29 5.42 18.33
N SER A 516 -7.56 5.21 17.23
CA SER A 516 -7.84 5.84 15.94
C SER A 516 -9.32 5.72 15.56
N GLN A 517 -9.88 6.77 14.97
CA GLN A 517 -11.24 6.78 14.42
C GLN A 517 -11.36 5.90 13.17
N SER A 518 -10.28 5.75 12.39
CA SER A 518 -10.25 4.78 11.30
C SER A 518 -10.08 3.37 11.85
N LEU A 519 -11.07 2.51 11.59
CA LEU A 519 -11.03 1.11 11.98
C LEU A 519 -9.92 0.33 11.24
N ILE A 520 -9.56 0.76 10.02
CA ILE A 520 -8.44 0.15 9.27
C ILE A 520 -7.11 0.51 9.92
N VAL A 521 -6.93 1.74 10.39
CA VAL A 521 -5.70 2.14 11.10
C VAL A 521 -5.61 1.42 12.45
N SER A 522 -6.71 1.25 13.18
CA SER A 522 -6.67 0.65 14.52
C SER A 522 -6.56 -0.89 14.54
N ILE A 523 -7.12 -1.59 13.54
CA ILE A 523 -7.25 -3.07 13.59
C ILE A 523 -5.91 -3.83 13.73
N PRO A 524 -4.79 -3.46 13.06
CA PRO A 524 -3.55 -4.23 13.17
C PRO A 524 -3.03 -4.27 14.61
N VAL A 525 -3.12 -3.14 15.31
CA VAL A 525 -2.68 -3.01 16.71
C VAL A 525 -3.70 -3.61 17.68
N LEU A 526 -5.00 -3.54 17.38
CA LEU A 526 -6.03 -4.25 18.16
C LEU A 526 -5.77 -5.76 18.17
N VAL A 527 -5.41 -6.34 17.03
CA VAL A 527 -5.02 -7.76 16.94
C VAL A 527 -3.77 -8.03 17.78
N THR A 528 -2.77 -7.16 17.75
CA THR A 528 -1.57 -7.28 18.60
C THR A 528 -1.91 -7.31 20.08
N TRP A 529 -2.85 -6.47 20.54
CA TRP A 529 -3.31 -6.47 21.94
C TRP A 529 -3.90 -7.80 22.38
N THR A 530 -4.58 -8.53 21.49
CA THR A 530 -5.06 -9.89 21.82
C THR A 530 -3.92 -10.83 22.20
N ARG A 531 -2.71 -10.62 21.66
CA ARG A 531 -1.52 -11.43 21.96
C ARG A 531 -0.81 -10.92 23.21
N LEU A 532 -0.54 -9.63 23.26
CA LEU A 532 0.19 -8.98 24.37
C LEU A 532 -0.47 -9.19 25.73
N LEU A 533 -1.81 -9.13 25.79
CA LEU A 533 -2.55 -9.38 27.03
C LEU A 533 -2.50 -10.85 27.46
N ASN A 534 -2.48 -11.78 26.49
CA ASN A 534 -2.38 -13.21 26.79
C ASN A 534 -0.96 -13.66 27.11
N ASN A 535 0.04 -12.82 26.86
CA ASN A 535 1.42 -13.06 27.25
C ASN A 535 1.59 -12.96 28.77
N ARG A 536 2.20 -13.97 29.39
CA ARG A 536 2.32 -14.05 30.86
C ARG A 536 3.23 -12.98 31.46
N LEU A 537 4.28 -12.58 30.73
CA LEU A 537 5.24 -11.59 31.23
C LEU A 537 4.73 -10.17 31.01
N ILE A 538 4.07 -9.92 29.87
CA ILE A 538 3.54 -8.61 29.53
C ILE A 538 2.19 -8.41 30.22
N GLY A 539 1.18 -9.23 29.96
CA GLY A 539 -0.18 -9.08 30.45
C GLY A 539 -0.30 -8.97 31.97
N GLN A 540 0.54 -9.69 32.73
CA GLN A 540 0.55 -9.66 34.20
C GLN A 540 1.39 -8.50 34.78
N SER A 541 2.09 -7.73 33.95
CA SER A 541 2.89 -6.59 34.40
C SER A 541 2.02 -5.54 35.07
N SER A 542 2.47 -5.03 36.22
CA SER A 542 1.81 -3.93 36.92
C SER A 542 1.74 -2.65 36.08
N ALA A 543 2.65 -2.47 35.12
CA ALA A 543 2.65 -1.35 34.18
C ALA A 543 1.37 -1.31 33.31
N ASN A 544 0.79 -2.48 32.98
CA ASN A 544 -0.43 -2.55 32.16
C ASN A 544 -1.70 -2.09 32.89
N SER A 545 -1.64 -1.91 34.21
CA SER A 545 -2.80 -1.50 35.01
C SER A 545 -3.43 -0.20 34.49
N GLN A 546 -2.61 0.71 33.98
CA GLN A 546 -3.06 2.02 33.48
C GLN A 546 -3.65 1.95 32.07
N LEU A 547 -3.34 0.89 31.30
CA LEU A 547 -3.77 0.71 29.91
C LEU A 547 -5.11 -0.04 29.79
N ILE A 548 -5.47 -0.80 30.83
CA ILE A 548 -6.67 -1.64 30.88
C ILE A 548 -7.97 -0.83 30.72
N GLY A 549 -8.13 0.26 31.49
CA GLY A 549 -9.32 1.10 31.41
C GLY A 549 -9.56 1.65 30.00
N PRO A 550 -8.57 2.35 29.40
CA PRO A 550 -8.66 2.85 28.03
C PRO A 550 -8.98 1.76 26.98
N LEU A 551 -8.38 0.57 27.10
CA LEU A 551 -8.63 -0.53 26.17
C LEU A 551 -10.03 -1.13 26.31
N LEU A 552 -10.55 -1.28 27.54
CA LEU A 552 -11.92 -1.75 27.76
C LEU A 552 -12.96 -0.77 27.24
N GLU A 553 -12.75 0.53 27.49
CA GLU A 553 -13.63 1.60 27.03
C GLU A 553 -13.64 1.67 25.50
N LEU A 554 -12.46 1.63 24.88
CA LEU A 554 -12.31 1.56 23.43
C LEU A 554 -13.02 0.33 22.87
N CYS A 555 -12.68 -0.88 23.33
CA CYS A 555 -13.26 -2.11 22.78
C CYS A 555 -14.78 -2.13 22.98
N GLY A 556 -15.27 -1.67 24.13
CA GLY A 556 -16.70 -1.56 24.42
C GLY A 556 -17.43 -0.61 23.46
N SER A 557 -16.86 0.56 23.18
CA SER A 557 -17.45 1.53 22.25
C SER A 557 -17.43 1.04 20.79
N ARG A 558 -16.47 0.19 20.41
CA ARG A 558 -16.34 -0.39 19.07
C ARG A 558 -17.25 -1.61 18.79
N LEU A 559 -18.04 -2.07 19.77
CA LEU A 559 -19.02 -3.16 19.58
C LEU A 559 -20.32 -2.70 18.91
N ILE A 560 -20.48 -1.39 18.67
CA ILE A 560 -21.64 -0.83 17.96
C ILE A 560 -21.76 -1.48 16.57
N ARG A 561 -22.99 -1.69 16.13
CA ARG A 561 -23.27 -2.15 14.76
C ARG A 561 -23.24 -0.95 13.81
N TYR A 562 -22.03 -0.59 13.36
CA TYR A 562 -21.83 0.49 12.38
C TYR A 562 -22.68 0.32 11.11
N GLU A 563 -22.93 -0.92 10.70
CA GLU A 563 -23.82 -1.28 9.58
C GLU A 563 -25.29 -0.86 9.76
N ASN A 564 -25.71 -0.54 10.98
CA ASN A 564 -27.05 -0.08 11.29
C ASN A 564 -27.13 1.45 11.47
N LEU A 565 -26.02 2.18 11.33
CA LEU A 565 -26.04 3.63 11.40
C LEU A 565 -26.72 4.21 10.16
N PRO A 566 -27.46 5.33 10.29
CA PRO A 566 -28.00 6.06 9.14
C PRO A 566 -26.89 6.46 8.16
N GLU A 567 -27.16 6.40 6.85
CA GLU A 567 -26.18 6.74 5.81
C GLU A 567 -25.77 8.22 5.84
N ASP A 568 -26.62 9.10 6.38
CA ASP A 568 -26.38 10.54 6.55
C ASP A 568 -25.64 10.91 7.85
N THR A 569 -25.20 9.92 8.63
CA THR A 569 -24.46 10.13 9.86
C THR A 569 -23.14 10.88 9.63
N GLN A 570 -22.81 11.79 10.55
CA GLN A 570 -21.53 12.51 10.59
C GLN A 570 -20.53 11.85 11.55
N ASP A 571 -20.76 10.58 11.91
CA ASP A 571 -19.83 9.83 12.73
C ASP A 571 -18.54 9.58 11.95
N ALA A 572 -17.43 10.17 12.42
CA ALA A 572 -16.14 10.08 11.75
C ALA A 572 -15.65 8.63 11.52
N THR A 573 -15.98 7.70 12.44
CA THR A 573 -15.60 6.29 12.26
C THR A 573 -16.37 5.67 11.10
N TYR A 574 -17.66 5.98 10.98
CA TYR A 574 -18.48 5.57 9.86
C TYR A 574 -17.97 6.18 8.54
N LEU A 575 -17.64 7.47 8.51
CA LEU A 575 -17.09 8.13 7.32
C LEU A 575 -15.79 7.48 6.84
N PHE A 576 -14.83 7.21 7.73
CA PHE A 576 -13.62 6.44 7.37
C PHE A 576 -13.95 5.02 6.88
N LEU A 577 -14.92 4.34 7.50
CA LEU A 577 -15.32 3.00 7.08
C LEU A 577 -15.92 3.00 5.67
N MET A 578 -16.71 4.02 5.33
CA MET A 578 -17.22 4.22 3.96
C MET A 578 -16.08 4.57 2.99
N GLU A 579 -15.07 5.30 3.47
CA GLU A 579 -13.88 5.57 2.66
C GLU A 579 -13.05 4.31 2.39
N ASP A 580 -12.99 3.39 3.34
CA ASP A 580 -12.12 2.22 3.25
C ASP A 580 -12.78 0.97 2.63
N THR A 581 -14.11 0.94 2.52
CA THR A 581 -14.85 -0.25 2.06
C THR A 581 -15.78 0.09 0.91
N ASP A 582 -15.67 -0.67 -0.19
CA ASP A 582 -16.46 -0.42 -1.38
C ASP A 582 -17.84 -1.11 -1.31
N THR A 583 -17.90 -2.31 -0.73
CA THR A 583 -19.13 -3.14 -0.77
C THR A 583 -19.69 -3.48 0.62
N MET A 584 -21.01 -3.65 0.70
CA MET A 584 -21.69 -4.03 1.95
C MET A 584 -21.21 -5.40 2.51
N PRO A 585 -21.01 -6.46 1.70
CA PRO A 585 -20.51 -7.75 2.21
C PRO A 585 -19.10 -7.65 2.81
N GLU A 586 -18.20 -6.91 2.16
CA GLU A 586 -16.84 -6.66 2.64
C GLU A 586 -16.88 -5.93 3.99
N ARG A 587 -17.66 -4.84 4.08
CA ARG A 587 -17.87 -4.08 5.30
C ARG A 587 -18.40 -4.96 6.44
N HIS A 588 -19.40 -5.79 6.15
CA HIS A 588 -19.96 -6.70 7.14
C HIS A 588 -18.92 -7.71 7.67
N ALA A 589 -18.13 -8.31 6.77
CA ALA A 589 -17.07 -9.23 7.13
C ALA A 589 -15.97 -8.55 7.98
N PHE A 590 -15.53 -7.36 7.56
CA PHE A 590 -14.55 -6.55 8.28
C PHE A 590 -15.03 -6.21 9.70
N LEU A 591 -16.23 -5.65 9.84
CA LEU A 591 -16.84 -5.32 11.14
C LEU A 591 -17.04 -6.56 12.03
N GLY A 592 -17.38 -7.71 11.42
CA GLY A 592 -17.45 -8.98 12.12
C GLY A 592 -16.12 -9.36 12.79
N ASN A 593 -15.02 -9.27 12.06
CA ASN A 593 -13.67 -9.52 12.59
C ASN A 593 -13.27 -8.49 13.64
N TYR A 594 -13.54 -7.20 13.40
CA TYR A 594 -13.21 -6.13 14.35
C TYR A 594 -13.89 -6.35 15.71
N ARG A 595 -15.19 -6.68 15.71
CA ARG A 595 -15.94 -7.01 16.94
C ARG A 595 -15.38 -8.24 17.64
N ARG A 596 -14.99 -9.27 16.87
CA ARG A 596 -14.36 -10.48 17.43
C ARG A 596 -13.07 -10.14 18.17
N TYR A 597 -12.18 -9.33 17.60
CA TYR A 597 -10.94 -8.94 18.27
C TYR A 597 -11.19 -8.05 19.48
N SER A 598 -12.14 -7.11 19.40
CA SER A 598 -12.57 -6.28 20.54
C SER A 598 -13.06 -7.14 21.70
N MET A 599 -13.86 -8.17 21.42
CA MET A 599 -14.31 -9.13 22.43
C MET A 599 -13.16 -9.94 23.04
N GLN A 600 -12.19 -10.38 22.23
CA GLN A 600 -11.02 -11.11 22.73
C GLN A 600 -10.16 -10.26 23.67
N VAL A 601 -9.98 -8.97 23.38
CA VAL A 601 -9.30 -8.03 24.27
C VAL A 601 -10.06 -7.88 25.58
N ILE A 602 -11.39 -7.67 25.53
CA ILE A 602 -12.23 -7.59 26.74
C ILE A 602 -12.11 -8.86 27.58
N GLU A 603 -12.22 -10.04 26.96
CA GLU A 603 -12.10 -11.33 27.63
C GLU A 603 -10.74 -11.52 28.30
N ALA A 604 -9.65 -11.19 27.60
CA ALA A 604 -8.30 -11.27 28.13
C ALA A 604 -8.12 -10.35 29.35
N ILE A 605 -8.60 -9.11 29.27
CA ILE A 605 -8.55 -8.16 30.39
C ILE A 605 -9.36 -8.65 31.59
N VAL A 606 -10.58 -9.14 31.38
CA VAL A 606 -11.45 -9.67 32.45
C VAL A 606 -10.78 -10.86 33.14
N GLN A 607 -10.07 -11.71 32.40
CA GLN A 607 -9.32 -12.83 32.98
C GLN A 607 -8.11 -12.36 33.80
N LEU A 608 -7.37 -11.36 33.31
CA LEU A 608 -6.19 -10.82 34.00
C LEU A 608 -6.57 -10.06 35.28
N LYS A 609 -7.59 -9.22 35.21
CA LYS A 609 -8.01 -8.33 36.31
C LYS A 609 -9.53 -8.27 36.46
N PRO A 610 -10.15 -9.31 37.04
CA PRO A 610 -11.60 -9.38 37.19
C PRO A 610 -12.18 -8.17 37.94
N SER A 611 -11.51 -7.70 38.99
CA SER A 611 -12.00 -6.57 39.81
C SER A 611 -12.00 -5.24 39.06
N ASP A 612 -10.99 -4.99 38.23
CA ASP A 612 -10.80 -3.72 37.55
C ASP A 612 -11.68 -3.68 36.29
N ALA A 613 -11.87 -4.83 35.62
CA ALA A 613 -12.74 -4.93 34.46
C ALA A 613 -14.23 -4.79 34.81
N ILE A 614 -14.66 -5.33 35.96
CA ILE A 614 -16.04 -5.23 36.46
C ILE A 614 -16.42 -3.77 36.76
N SER A 615 -15.47 -2.91 37.15
CA SER A 615 -15.77 -1.48 37.30
C SER A 615 -16.04 -0.74 35.98
N HIS A 616 -15.61 -1.26 34.84
CA HIS A 616 -15.73 -0.57 33.56
C HIS A 616 -16.87 -1.09 32.66
N ILE A 617 -17.36 -2.31 32.87
CA ILE A 617 -18.35 -2.95 31.98
C ILE A 617 -19.51 -3.54 32.78
N LEU A 618 -20.72 -3.01 32.55
CA LEU A 618 -21.96 -3.52 33.11
C LEU A 618 -22.80 -4.15 32.00
N VAL A 619 -23.06 -5.45 32.11
CA VAL A 619 -23.81 -6.21 31.09
C VAL A 619 -25.20 -6.54 31.62
N LEU A 620 -26.23 -6.08 30.92
CA LEU A 620 -27.63 -6.35 31.21
C LEU A 620 -28.21 -7.33 30.19
N THR A 621 -28.77 -8.43 30.66
CA THR A 621 -29.36 -9.45 29.78
C THR A 621 -30.81 -9.71 30.17
N ALA A 622 -31.70 -9.63 29.18
CA ALA A 622 -33.13 -9.91 29.34
C ALA A 622 -33.64 -10.81 28.19
N LYS A 623 -34.33 -11.90 28.54
CA LYS A 623 -34.87 -12.87 27.54
C LYS A 623 -35.79 -12.20 26.51
N THR A 624 -36.50 -11.16 26.93
CA THR A 624 -37.48 -10.39 26.16
C THR A 624 -36.94 -9.04 25.67
N GLY A 625 -35.62 -8.82 25.76
CA GLY A 625 -34.99 -7.55 25.40
C GLY A 625 -34.94 -6.54 26.55
N VAL A 626 -33.93 -5.67 26.55
CA VAL A 626 -33.82 -4.51 27.46
C VAL A 626 -34.52 -3.34 26.79
N VAL A 627 -35.46 -2.70 27.50
CA VAL A 627 -36.28 -1.59 27.01
C VAL A 627 -35.65 -0.25 27.34
N ALA A 628 -35.30 -0.06 28.62
CA ALA A 628 -34.69 1.18 29.08
C ALA A 628 -33.91 0.94 30.37
N ILE A 629 -32.98 1.86 30.65
CA ILE A 629 -32.30 1.96 31.94
C ILE A 629 -32.64 3.32 32.52
N GLU A 630 -33.40 3.33 33.60
CA GLU A 630 -33.62 4.52 34.42
C GLU A 630 -32.41 4.75 35.32
N ILE A 631 -31.97 6.01 35.44
CA ILE A 631 -30.79 6.44 36.18
C ILE A 631 -31.27 7.45 37.23
N LEU A 632 -31.02 7.15 38.51
CA LEU A 632 -31.34 8.02 39.63
C LEU A 632 -30.04 8.51 40.28
N GLY A 633 -29.82 9.82 40.25
CA GLY A 633 -28.70 10.48 40.91
C GLY A 633 -28.90 10.64 42.42
N GLU A 634 -27.87 11.16 43.08
CA GLU A 634 -27.87 11.30 44.53
C GLU A 634 -28.98 12.25 45.02
N GLY A 635 -29.81 11.77 45.94
CA GLY A 635 -30.95 12.53 46.48
C GLY A 635 -32.21 12.50 45.63
N GLU A 636 -32.19 11.89 44.43
CA GLU A 636 -33.38 11.77 43.58
C GLU A 636 -34.31 10.64 44.05
N THR A 637 -35.60 10.96 44.18
CA THR A 637 -36.68 10.00 44.51
C THR A 637 -37.53 9.63 43.31
N VAL A 638 -37.43 10.40 42.22
CA VAL A 638 -38.10 10.18 40.94
C VAL A 638 -37.04 10.21 39.85
N CYS A 639 -37.14 9.29 38.88
CA CYS A 639 -36.20 9.22 37.78
C CYS A 639 -36.48 10.34 36.76
N HIS A 640 -35.44 11.08 36.39
CA HIS A 640 -35.48 12.10 35.33
C HIS A 640 -34.52 11.80 34.17
N HIS A 641 -33.73 10.73 34.27
CA HIS A 641 -32.63 10.42 33.37
C HIS A 641 -32.74 8.96 32.95
N TRP A 642 -32.79 8.66 31.66
CA TRP A 642 -32.82 7.27 31.20
C TRP A 642 -32.10 7.09 29.88
N ILE A 643 -31.78 5.83 29.59
CA ILE A 643 -31.29 5.38 28.29
C ILE A 643 -32.36 4.48 27.71
N ASP A 644 -32.90 4.89 26.57
CA ASP A 644 -33.98 4.19 25.87
C ASP A 644 -33.40 3.30 24.76
N TYR A 645 -33.89 2.07 24.68
CA TYR A 645 -33.53 1.08 23.67
C TYR A 645 -34.72 0.69 22.78
N GLY A 646 -35.86 1.40 22.91
CA GLY A 646 -37.00 1.34 22.00
C GLY A 646 -38.23 0.60 22.54
N THR A 647 -39.23 0.46 21.67
CA THR A 647 -40.55 -0.10 22.03
C THR A 647 -40.86 -1.40 21.27
N ARG A 648 -40.67 -2.52 21.97
CA ARG A 648 -41.22 -3.88 21.74
C ARG A 648 -40.81 -4.69 20.51
N GLU A 649 -40.55 -4.12 19.34
CA GLU A 649 -40.05 -4.90 18.18
C GLU A 649 -38.53 -4.77 18.05
N GLY A 650 -37.82 -5.91 17.96
CA GLY A 650 -36.37 -5.93 17.75
C GLY A 650 -35.49 -5.60 18.96
N LEU A 651 -36.03 -5.58 20.19
CA LEU A 651 -35.28 -5.19 21.39
C LEU A 651 -33.99 -6.01 21.61
N PRO A 652 -32.84 -5.36 21.91
CA PRO A 652 -31.60 -6.05 22.17
C PRO A 652 -31.69 -6.89 23.45
N LYS A 653 -31.45 -8.20 23.34
CA LYS A 653 -31.49 -9.15 24.46
C LYS A 653 -30.37 -8.96 25.47
N GLN A 654 -29.29 -8.32 25.04
CA GLN A 654 -28.13 -8.03 25.85
C GLN A 654 -27.68 -6.62 25.53
N GLN A 655 -27.42 -5.84 26.58
CA GLN A 655 -26.91 -4.49 26.48
C GLN A 655 -25.68 -4.34 27.35
N VAL A 656 -24.64 -3.75 26.78
CA VAL A 656 -23.42 -3.40 27.48
C VAL A 656 -23.43 -1.90 27.73
N ILE A 657 -23.16 -1.50 28.97
CA ILE A 657 -23.11 -0.10 29.36
C ILE A 657 -21.91 0.14 30.29
N SER A 658 -21.21 1.25 30.11
CA SER A 658 -20.11 1.65 30.98
C SER A 658 -20.58 2.60 32.08
N GLU A 659 -19.81 2.69 33.18
CA GLU A 659 -20.08 3.65 34.26
C GLU A 659 -20.06 5.11 33.75
N LEU A 660 -19.18 5.42 32.79
CA LEU A 660 -19.08 6.77 32.20
C LEU A 660 -20.39 7.15 31.50
N GLN A 661 -20.92 6.28 30.63
CA GLN A 661 -22.18 6.52 29.91
C GLN A 661 -23.35 6.77 30.85
N ILE A 662 -23.38 6.10 32.01
CA ILE A 662 -24.39 6.32 33.04
C ILE A 662 -24.21 7.69 33.68
N ARG A 663 -22.98 8.06 34.02
CA ARG A 663 -22.66 9.32 34.71
C ARG A 663 -22.83 10.54 33.80
N GLU A 664 -22.53 10.44 32.51
CA GLU A 664 -22.73 11.53 31.54
C GLU A 664 -24.20 11.93 31.38
N ARG A 665 -25.13 10.99 31.63
CA ARG A 665 -26.58 11.26 31.62
C ARG A 665 -27.06 12.06 32.83
N LEU A 666 -26.22 12.23 33.85
CA LEU A 666 -26.53 13.02 35.04
C LEU A 666 -25.96 14.45 34.94
N PRO A 667 -26.68 15.45 35.49
CA PRO A 667 -26.18 16.81 35.67
C PRO A 667 -24.89 16.84 36.48
N GLU A 668 -24.00 17.77 36.16
CA GLU A 668 -22.65 17.84 36.73
C GLU A 668 -22.62 17.89 38.27
N ALA A 669 -23.63 18.54 38.88
CA ALA A 669 -23.78 18.66 40.33
C ALA A 669 -23.99 17.32 41.06
N ILE A 670 -24.65 16.33 40.43
CA ILE A 670 -24.96 15.02 41.04
C ILE A 670 -24.20 13.86 40.38
N ARG A 671 -23.43 14.15 39.32
CA ARG A 671 -22.68 13.17 38.51
C ARG A 671 -21.67 12.34 39.30
N LYS A 672 -21.02 12.93 40.31
CA LYS A 672 -20.01 12.25 41.14
C LYS A 672 -20.61 11.51 42.34
N GLY A 673 -21.91 11.67 42.57
CA GLY A 673 -22.64 11.16 43.71
C GLY A 673 -22.97 9.67 43.64
N HIS A 674 -23.78 9.23 44.61
CA HIS A 674 -24.38 7.91 44.65
C HIS A 674 -25.40 7.73 43.50
N VAL A 675 -25.28 6.65 42.74
CA VAL A 675 -26.12 6.39 41.56
C VAL A 675 -26.85 5.06 41.72
N ARG A 676 -28.15 5.09 41.50
CA ARG A 676 -29.02 3.91 41.42
C ARG A 676 -29.50 3.71 40.00
N LEU A 677 -29.60 2.46 39.58
CA LEU A 677 -30.10 2.11 38.26
C LEU A 677 -31.36 1.27 38.36
N ARG A 678 -32.23 1.39 37.37
CA ARG A 678 -33.31 0.44 37.16
C ARG A 678 -33.35 0.01 35.71
N ALA A 679 -33.06 -1.27 35.46
CA ALA A 679 -33.17 -1.86 34.13
C ALA A 679 -34.61 -2.36 33.91
N LEU A 680 -35.20 -2.03 32.76
CA LEU A 680 -36.53 -2.44 32.34
C LEU A 680 -36.43 -3.43 31.17
N SER A 681 -37.25 -4.48 31.18
CA SER A 681 -37.29 -5.51 30.12
C SER A 681 -38.56 -5.44 29.28
N GLY A 682 -38.51 -5.95 28.05
CA GLY A 682 -39.64 -5.99 27.11
C GLY A 682 -40.83 -6.80 27.60
N GLY A 683 -40.57 -7.75 28.51
CA GLY A 683 -41.59 -8.55 29.19
C GLY A 683 -42.23 -7.87 30.41
N GLY A 684 -41.87 -6.62 30.70
CA GLY A 684 -42.41 -5.85 31.84
C GLY A 684 -41.72 -6.11 33.18
N GLY A 685 -40.65 -6.92 33.21
CA GLY A 685 -39.82 -7.09 34.41
C GLY A 685 -38.88 -5.91 34.61
N SER A 686 -38.57 -5.58 35.87
CA SER A 686 -37.59 -4.54 36.23
C SER A 686 -36.59 -5.03 37.29
N LEU A 687 -35.35 -4.59 37.21
CA LEU A 687 -34.29 -4.86 38.20
C LEU A 687 -33.75 -3.54 38.75
N MET A 688 -33.83 -3.34 40.07
CA MET A 688 -33.19 -2.20 40.76
C MET A 688 -31.76 -2.56 41.16
N ILE A 689 -30.84 -1.63 40.95
CA ILE A 689 -29.45 -1.66 41.43
C ILE A 689 -29.30 -0.46 42.37
N ASP A 690 -29.22 -0.75 43.66
CA ASP A 690 -29.23 0.27 44.72
C ASP A 690 -27.91 0.99 44.91
N ASP A 691 -26.81 0.48 44.35
CA ASP A 691 -25.52 1.18 44.38
C ASP A 691 -24.65 0.72 43.22
N LEU A 692 -24.43 1.63 42.26
CA LEU A 692 -23.55 1.37 41.12
C LEU A 692 -22.13 0.98 41.57
N LYS A 693 -21.60 1.60 42.64
CA LYS A 693 -20.25 1.29 43.15
C LYS A 693 -20.15 -0.09 43.79
N ARG A 694 -21.23 -0.60 44.39
CA ARG A 694 -21.27 -1.98 44.91
C ARG A 694 -21.35 -3.00 43.79
N LEU A 695 -22.00 -2.68 42.68
CA LEU A 695 -22.03 -3.56 41.52
C LEU A 695 -20.65 -3.62 40.83
N CYS A 696 -19.89 -2.53 40.88
CA CYS A 696 -18.51 -2.43 40.41
C CYS A 696 -17.46 -2.96 41.42
N SER A 697 -17.88 -3.54 42.56
CA SER A 697 -16.98 -4.08 43.60
C SER A 697 -16.81 -5.60 43.47
N LYS A 698 -15.80 -6.17 44.15
CA LYS A 698 -15.46 -7.62 44.13
C LYS A 698 -16.59 -8.57 44.57
N GLU A 699 -17.71 -8.09 45.09
CA GLU A 699 -18.76 -8.90 45.76
C GLU A 699 -20.00 -9.20 44.87
N SER A 700 -20.07 -8.69 43.64
CA SER A 700 -21.34 -8.50 42.91
C SER A 700 -21.68 -9.53 41.83
N SER A 701 -21.25 -10.80 41.93
CA SER A 701 -21.80 -11.86 41.06
C SER A 701 -23.21 -12.27 41.52
N LEU A 702 -24.24 -11.53 41.11
CA LEU A 702 -25.64 -11.82 41.46
C LEU A 702 -26.29 -12.78 40.45
N LYS A 703 -26.49 -14.04 40.85
CA LYS A 703 -27.25 -15.04 40.10
C LYS A 703 -28.71 -14.96 40.54
N LEU A 704 -29.62 -14.53 39.66
CA LEU A 704 -31.06 -14.54 39.93
C LEU A 704 -31.58 -15.99 39.89
N THR A 705 -31.71 -16.62 41.05
CA THR A 705 -32.42 -17.91 41.23
C THR A 705 -33.67 -17.72 42.08
N GLY A 706 -34.83 -18.09 41.56
CA GLY A 706 -36.05 -18.27 42.38
C GLY A 706 -37.36 -18.28 41.57
N PRO A 707 -38.30 -19.23 41.83
CA PRO A 707 -39.45 -19.50 40.98
C PRO A 707 -40.66 -18.59 41.24
N LEU A 708 -41.57 -18.57 40.27
CA LEU A 708 -42.88 -17.92 40.28
C LEU A 708 -43.63 -18.11 41.61
N ALA A 709 -44.04 -17.02 42.23
CA ALA A 709 -45.11 -17.01 43.22
C ALA A 709 -46.30 -16.17 42.70
N PRO A 710 -47.54 -16.64 42.85
CA PRO A 710 -48.71 -16.10 42.17
C PRO A 710 -49.23 -14.83 42.86
N ALA A 711 -49.90 -14.01 42.05
CA ALA A 711 -50.62 -12.82 42.46
C ALA A 711 -51.52 -13.06 43.68
N LYS A 712 -51.41 -12.18 44.68
CA LYS A 712 -52.53 -11.86 45.58
C LYS A 712 -52.92 -10.40 45.38
N ARG A 713 -54.08 -10.22 44.74
CA ARG A 713 -54.86 -8.98 44.79
C ARG A 713 -55.15 -8.61 46.24
N ARG A 714 -55.06 -7.33 46.55
CA ARG A 714 -56.10 -6.63 47.34
C ARG A 714 -55.97 -5.12 47.16
N ARG A 715 -57.06 -4.49 46.70
CA ARG A 715 -57.46 -3.20 47.27
C ARG A 715 -58.08 -3.53 48.62
N LEU A 716 -57.59 -2.84 49.65
CA LEU A 716 -57.78 -3.03 51.10
C LEU A 716 -57.19 -4.33 51.67
#